data_AF-A0A8H7K379-F1
#
_entry.id   AF-A0A8H7K379-F1
#
_cell.length_a   1.000
_cell.length_b   1.000
_cell.length_c   1.000
_cell.angle_alpha   90.00
_cell.angle_beta   90.00
_cell.angle_gamma   90.00
#
_symmetry.space_group_name_H-M   'P 1'
#
loop_
_entity.id
_entity.type
_entity.pdbx_description
1 polymer ?
#
loop_
_entity_poly.entity_id
_entity_poly.type
_entity_poly.pdbx_seq_one_letter_code
_entity_poly.pdbx_strand_id
1 'polypeptide(L)'
;MPQTSSKLVWTPLQSEGDIGIYKSGKNLKIVLRRSKNGNALSASMLTQIKECYQKATNDDSISRIVLTAQGKFFCTGMDLGKSTTAVGKGEESASGAFEQFTTLFQTIQDSPKVTIAAINGMCYAGGIGLAFSSDIRLATANATMALSEVRLGLCPAIISKYLVREWGLAFTREAMLSGRKISMAELKQIGAVHGLADDEVALNVLLDEYLVNLSNCAPGASKMCKELAQEAWLRGGTAEQDAAIYKVFKNMMGPDSESAVGLRNFQSGKRSADWDSLNHRAIGSKLSNITVVHHNGVYNPLPVVTAKLDLKQPLFNENRKSWEPVLERFQKALQDVTSEGDERSQRIHNERGQLLARDRISLLLDHDSPFLELASFAGFELDSTPCASLLAGIGKWASVHDLVSYPINQGGSWNEFTILKHNRVTQIATENKLPLIGLVQAAGAYLPQQFRVFHRAGEMFRDLSRRSQRGIPSCSVVFGSSTAGGAYLPGLSDYTIFVKKQAQVFLGGPPLVKMATGEVVDAETLGGADMHATVTGLADQIAFDEFDAIRKARLWVQSLKPQNLYSSFCAQPLEPRYPAEDLLALVNTDIRKPFDMAEVVLRIVDDSRVSVFKPSYGKNLLTCWAEIHGFRVGISGNQTPVIHPDEASKALSSSGFVIKGSKAEREAIIKKGAQFVAAVSCSQVPQISVILGSSYGAGNYAMCGRAYQPRFMFTWPSGRCSVIGPDQLAGVMDIVQSGSAAKKNLGKAAKAPSSSYKAGIENFRQKVEKESQAYYTSVNFWMMG
;
A
#
# COMPACT_ATOMS: atom_id res chain seq x y z
N MET A 1 -30.74 9.71 45.39
CA MET A 1 -31.58 8.87 46.27
C MET A 1 -31.72 7.50 45.61
N PRO A 2 -31.64 6.38 46.35
CA PRO A 2 -31.92 5.08 45.79
C PRO A 2 -33.43 4.99 45.48
N GLN A 3 -33.79 4.66 44.25
CA GLN A 3 -35.16 4.20 43.96
C GLN A 3 -35.27 2.74 44.43
N THR A 4 -36.44 2.38 44.95
CA THR A 4 -36.75 1.02 45.38
C THR A 4 -36.59 0.03 44.23
N SER A 5 -35.87 -1.08 44.44
CA SER A 5 -35.58 -2.06 43.40
C SER A 5 -36.85 -2.66 42.80
N SER A 6 -37.12 -2.29 41.55
CA SER A 6 -38.31 -2.66 40.78
C SER A 6 -38.20 -4.09 40.24
N LYS A 7 -38.31 -5.06 41.16
CA LYS A 7 -38.28 -6.50 40.90
C LYS A 7 -39.28 -6.89 39.80
N LEU A 8 -38.79 -7.53 38.74
CA LEU A 8 -39.58 -7.86 37.56
C LEU A 8 -40.35 -9.18 37.75
N VAL A 9 -41.60 -9.20 37.30
CA VAL A 9 -42.48 -10.37 37.39
C VAL A 9 -42.30 -11.27 36.16
N TRP A 10 -41.52 -12.34 36.32
CA TRP A 10 -41.16 -13.27 35.25
C TRP A 10 -42.20 -14.39 35.10
N THR A 11 -43.01 -14.33 34.04
CA THR A 11 -44.00 -15.36 33.69
C THR A 11 -43.36 -16.49 32.86
N PRO A 12 -43.67 -17.78 33.09
CA PRO A 12 -43.15 -18.87 32.26
C PRO A 12 -43.92 -18.98 30.93
N LEU A 13 -43.19 -19.11 29.82
CA LEU A 13 -43.73 -19.43 28.49
C LEU A 13 -43.47 -20.89 28.08
N GLN A 14 -42.29 -21.42 28.43
CA GLN A 14 -41.96 -22.84 28.28
C GLN A 14 -41.21 -23.30 29.53
N SER A 15 -41.69 -24.37 30.15
CA SER A 15 -41.10 -24.92 31.39
C SER A 15 -40.71 -26.40 31.30
N GLU A 16 -40.61 -26.97 30.10
CA GLU A 16 -40.13 -28.34 29.86
C GLU A 16 -39.03 -28.35 28.78
N GLY A 17 -38.01 -29.20 28.96
CA GLY A 17 -36.84 -29.31 28.08
C GLY A 17 -35.50 -28.89 28.72
N ASP A 18 -34.42 -28.97 27.92
CA ASP A 18 -33.05 -28.58 28.31
C ASP A 18 -32.92 -27.07 28.60
N ILE A 19 -33.85 -26.25 28.07
CA ILE A 19 -33.99 -24.82 28.36
C ILE A 19 -35.40 -24.49 28.89
N GLY A 20 -35.50 -23.46 29.72
CA GLY A 20 -36.77 -22.80 30.08
C GLY A 20 -36.84 -21.39 29.50
N ILE A 21 -38.05 -20.94 29.15
CA ILE A 21 -38.30 -19.62 28.56
C ILE A 21 -39.31 -18.87 29.42
N TYR A 22 -38.99 -17.63 29.77
CA TYR A 22 -39.81 -16.73 30.60
C TYR A 22 -39.93 -15.35 29.95
N LYS A 23 -41.01 -14.61 30.23
CA LYS A 23 -41.24 -13.24 29.73
C LYS A 23 -41.70 -12.29 30.85
N SER A 24 -41.24 -11.05 30.79
CA SER A 24 -41.60 -9.95 31.68
C SER A 24 -41.63 -8.66 30.86
N GLY A 25 -42.81 -8.10 30.56
CA GLY A 25 -42.94 -6.97 29.63
C GLY A 25 -42.31 -7.27 28.25
N LYS A 26 -41.50 -6.34 27.73
CA LYS A 26 -40.71 -6.55 26.49
C LYS A 26 -39.42 -7.37 26.70
N ASN A 27 -39.20 -7.98 27.88
CA ASN A 27 -38.01 -8.76 28.21
C ASN A 27 -38.28 -10.28 28.11
N LEU A 28 -37.46 -11.00 27.34
CA LEU A 28 -37.42 -12.47 27.32
C LEU A 28 -36.23 -12.97 28.17
N LYS A 29 -36.39 -14.09 28.88
CA LYS A 29 -35.30 -14.75 29.62
C LYS A 29 -35.26 -16.24 29.32
N ILE A 30 -34.14 -16.68 28.76
CA ILE A 30 -33.79 -18.07 28.47
C ILE A 30 -32.93 -18.59 29.63
N VAL A 31 -33.27 -19.76 30.15
CA VAL A 31 -32.61 -20.39 31.29
C VAL A 31 -32.11 -21.78 30.88
N LEU A 32 -30.80 -22.00 30.93
CA LEU A 32 -30.21 -23.33 30.73
C LEU A 32 -30.46 -24.20 31.97
N ARG A 33 -31.03 -25.40 31.78
CA ARG A 33 -31.52 -26.25 32.90
C ARG A 33 -30.84 -27.61 33.03
N ARG A 34 -29.94 -27.96 32.11
CA ARG A 34 -29.16 -29.22 32.08
C ARG A 34 -28.02 -29.22 33.14
N SER A 35 -28.34 -28.75 34.34
CA SER A 35 -27.41 -28.39 35.42
C SER A 35 -26.59 -29.58 35.96
N LYS A 36 -27.21 -30.77 36.00
CA LYS A 36 -26.55 -32.05 36.34
C LYS A 36 -25.34 -32.37 35.43
N ASN A 37 -25.35 -31.87 34.19
CA ASN A 37 -24.29 -32.07 33.20
C ASN A 37 -23.51 -30.77 32.94
N GLY A 38 -23.47 -29.84 33.91
CA GLY A 38 -22.74 -28.57 33.78
C GLY A 38 -23.32 -27.59 32.75
N ASN A 39 -24.58 -27.80 32.32
CA ASN A 39 -25.18 -27.08 31.20
C ASN A 39 -24.37 -27.23 29.89
N ALA A 40 -23.76 -28.40 29.66
CA ALA A 40 -23.09 -28.76 28.41
C ALA A 40 -24.06 -28.73 27.21
N LEU A 41 -23.61 -28.12 26.12
CA LEU A 41 -24.39 -27.86 24.91
C LEU A 41 -24.53 -29.14 24.07
N SER A 42 -25.73 -29.72 24.09
CA SER A 42 -26.17 -30.78 23.19
C SER A 42 -26.65 -30.19 21.85
N ALA A 43 -26.67 -30.98 20.77
CA ALA A 43 -27.19 -30.51 19.48
C ALA A 43 -28.67 -30.04 19.58
N SER A 44 -29.49 -30.72 20.37
CA SER A 44 -30.87 -30.30 20.68
C SER A 44 -30.90 -28.91 21.35
N MET A 45 -30.05 -28.70 22.35
CA MET A 45 -29.94 -27.44 23.09
C MET A 45 -29.43 -26.29 22.21
N LEU A 46 -28.48 -26.54 21.31
CA LEU A 46 -28.02 -25.55 20.32
C LEU A 46 -29.17 -25.09 19.41
N THR A 47 -29.95 -26.04 18.88
CA THR A 47 -31.12 -25.76 18.02
C THR A 47 -32.22 -25.01 18.79
N GLN A 48 -32.56 -25.45 20.01
CA GLN A 48 -33.59 -24.80 20.83
C GLN A 48 -33.23 -23.34 21.18
N ILE A 49 -31.96 -23.06 21.51
CA ILE A 49 -31.51 -21.68 21.76
C ILE A 49 -31.55 -20.87 20.45
N LYS A 50 -31.03 -21.41 19.33
CA LYS A 50 -31.06 -20.74 18.01
C LYS A 50 -32.49 -20.36 17.60
N GLU A 51 -33.43 -21.30 17.66
CA GLU A 51 -34.84 -21.06 17.36
C GLU A 51 -35.46 -20.00 18.29
N CYS A 52 -35.12 -20.03 19.58
CA CYS A 52 -35.63 -19.06 20.55
C CYS A 52 -35.17 -17.63 20.20
N TYR A 53 -33.89 -17.44 19.88
CA TYR A 53 -33.36 -16.15 19.42
C TYR A 53 -33.95 -15.72 18.07
N GLN A 54 -34.18 -16.64 17.12
CA GLN A 54 -34.81 -16.33 15.83
C GLN A 54 -36.27 -15.89 16.00
N LYS A 55 -37.05 -16.60 16.83
CA LYS A 55 -38.43 -16.24 17.16
C LYS A 55 -38.49 -14.89 17.90
N ALA A 56 -37.61 -14.67 18.87
CA ALA A 56 -37.53 -13.41 19.62
C ALA A 56 -37.07 -12.21 18.77
N THR A 57 -36.17 -12.43 17.79
CA THR A 57 -35.74 -11.41 16.82
C THR A 57 -36.91 -10.86 16.00
N ASN A 58 -37.89 -11.71 15.67
CA ASN A 58 -39.06 -11.35 14.85
C ASN A 58 -40.30 -10.93 15.68
N ASP A 59 -40.24 -10.96 17.02
CA ASP A 59 -41.33 -10.51 17.91
C ASP A 59 -41.14 -9.04 18.31
N ASP A 60 -41.99 -8.14 17.82
CA ASP A 60 -41.99 -6.72 18.20
C ASP A 60 -42.40 -6.47 19.66
N SER A 61 -43.03 -7.45 20.32
CA SER A 61 -43.31 -7.42 21.76
C SER A 61 -42.12 -7.90 22.62
N ILE A 62 -40.94 -8.08 22.02
CA ILE A 62 -39.66 -8.30 22.69
C ILE A 62 -38.65 -7.24 22.22
N SER A 63 -37.95 -6.60 23.15
CA SER A 63 -36.83 -5.68 22.89
C SER A 63 -35.50 -6.20 23.44
N ARG A 64 -35.55 -7.02 24.50
CA ARG A 64 -34.38 -7.46 25.28
C ARG A 64 -34.44 -8.97 25.53
N ILE A 65 -33.31 -9.67 25.35
CA ILE A 65 -33.18 -11.13 25.53
C ILE A 65 -32.09 -11.40 26.55
N VAL A 66 -32.43 -12.07 27.65
CA VAL A 66 -31.50 -12.51 28.69
C VAL A 66 -31.22 -14.00 28.51
N LEU A 67 -29.95 -14.39 28.68
CA LEU A 67 -29.52 -15.78 28.76
C LEU A 67 -28.83 -16.03 30.10
N THR A 68 -29.34 -16.99 30.87
CA THR A 68 -28.80 -17.40 32.17
C THR A 68 -28.92 -18.92 32.34
N ALA A 69 -28.48 -19.47 33.47
CA ALA A 69 -28.46 -20.90 33.72
C ALA A 69 -28.83 -21.23 35.18
N GLN A 70 -29.13 -22.49 35.44
CA GLN A 70 -29.36 -23.03 36.78
C GLN A 70 -28.19 -23.89 37.25
N GLY A 71 -27.87 -23.79 38.54
CA GLY A 71 -26.82 -24.58 39.19
C GLY A 71 -25.40 -24.04 38.99
N LYS A 72 -24.41 -24.78 39.46
CA LYS A 72 -23.01 -24.34 39.66
C LYS A 72 -22.26 -23.86 38.42
N PHE A 73 -22.72 -24.21 37.22
CA PHE A 73 -22.08 -23.90 35.95
C PHE A 73 -23.03 -23.07 35.08
N PHE A 74 -22.54 -21.99 34.50
CA PHE A 74 -23.26 -21.28 33.45
C PHE A 74 -23.35 -22.17 32.20
N CYS A 75 -22.19 -22.62 31.70
CA CYS A 75 -22.10 -23.59 30.62
C CYS A 75 -20.66 -24.16 30.54
N THR A 76 -20.52 -25.48 30.41
CA THR A 76 -19.22 -26.17 30.23
C THR A 76 -18.74 -26.29 28.79
N GLY A 77 -19.47 -25.73 27.81
CA GLY A 77 -19.14 -25.85 26.39
C GLY A 77 -19.77 -27.08 25.72
N MET A 78 -19.10 -27.65 24.71
CA MET A 78 -19.60 -28.78 23.91
C MET A 78 -19.75 -30.06 24.75
N ASP A 79 -20.80 -30.84 24.48
CA ASP A 79 -20.99 -32.16 25.10
C ASP A 79 -19.95 -33.18 24.57
N LEU A 80 -18.91 -33.43 25.37
CA LEU A 80 -17.82 -34.37 25.08
C LEU A 80 -18.11 -35.82 25.54
N GLY A 81 -19.38 -36.19 25.74
CA GLY A 81 -19.76 -37.56 26.10
C GLY A 81 -19.32 -38.60 25.05
N LYS A 82 -19.08 -39.84 25.49
CA LYS A 82 -18.50 -40.91 24.65
C LYS A 82 -19.30 -41.20 23.37
N SER A 83 -20.63 -41.05 23.41
CA SER A 83 -21.51 -41.19 22.24
C SER A 83 -21.68 -39.88 21.47
N THR A 84 -21.69 -38.74 22.17
CA THR A 84 -22.09 -37.41 21.67
C THR A 84 -20.98 -36.58 21.03
N THR A 85 -19.71 -36.78 21.40
CA THR A 85 -18.59 -35.96 20.87
C THR A 85 -18.44 -36.10 19.35
N ALA A 86 -18.12 -34.99 18.66
CA ALA A 86 -17.72 -34.96 17.25
C ALA A 86 -16.20 -35.11 17.05
N VAL A 87 -15.40 -34.98 18.12
CA VAL A 87 -13.93 -34.99 18.07
C VAL A 87 -13.44 -36.38 17.62
N GLY A 88 -12.59 -36.41 16.59
CA GLY A 88 -11.99 -37.64 16.06
C GLY A 88 -12.88 -38.47 15.11
N LYS A 89 -14.08 -37.98 14.73
CA LYS A 89 -15.05 -38.71 13.89
C LYS A 89 -15.01 -38.36 12.39
N GLY A 90 -13.95 -37.69 11.90
CA GLY A 90 -13.79 -37.32 10.50
C GLY A 90 -14.41 -35.98 10.09
N GLU A 91 -14.25 -35.63 8.83
CA GLU A 91 -14.46 -34.27 8.30
C GLU A 91 -15.93 -33.82 8.31
N GLU A 92 -16.87 -34.68 7.91
CA GLU A 92 -18.31 -34.37 7.94
C GLU A 92 -18.79 -34.03 9.37
N SER A 93 -18.37 -34.82 10.36
CA SER A 93 -18.72 -34.60 11.76
C SER A 93 -18.07 -33.33 12.34
N ALA A 94 -16.90 -32.92 11.83
CA ALA A 94 -16.26 -31.67 12.21
C ALA A 94 -16.99 -30.46 11.59
N SER A 95 -17.33 -30.54 10.30
CA SER A 95 -18.06 -29.50 9.55
C SER A 95 -19.44 -29.23 10.14
N GLY A 96 -20.23 -30.28 10.42
CA GLY A 96 -21.56 -30.13 11.02
C GLY A 96 -21.53 -29.53 12.43
N ALA A 97 -20.51 -29.87 13.24
CA ALA A 97 -20.31 -29.23 14.54
C ALA A 97 -19.87 -27.76 14.40
N PHE A 98 -18.96 -27.46 13.47
CA PHE A 98 -18.51 -26.10 13.19
C PHE A 98 -19.67 -25.19 12.76
N GLU A 99 -20.54 -25.67 11.87
CA GLU A 99 -21.72 -24.93 11.41
C GLU A 99 -22.67 -24.65 12.59
N GLN A 100 -23.11 -25.67 13.33
CA GLN A 100 -24.07 -25.51 14.43
C GLN A 100 -23.63 -24.48 15.48
N PHE A 101 -22.38 -24.54 15.92
CA PHE A 101 -21.84 -23.58 16.89
C PHE A 101 -21.66 -22.19 16.28
N THR A 102 -21.14 -22.08 15.05
CA THR A 102 -20.92 -20.79 14.38
C THR A 102 -22.25 -20.07 14.13
N THR A 103 -23.25 -20.77 13.60
CA THR A 103 -24.57 -20.18 13.34
C THR A 103 -25.27 -19.77 14.64
N LEU A 104 -25.14 -20.53 15.74
CA LEU A 104 -25.71 -20.11 17.02
C LEU A 104 -25.09 -18.80 17.53
N PHE A 105 -23.76 -18.73 17.64
CA PHE A 105 -23.09 -17.53 18.17
C PHE A 105 -23.30 -16.32 17.25
N GLN A 106 -23.42 -16.53 15.93
CA GLN A 106 -23.80 -15.46 15.01
C GLN A 106 -25.27 -15.02 15.17
N THR A 107 -26.21 -15.96 15.35
CA THR A 107 -27.63 -15.65 15.61
C THR A 107 -27.83 -14.80 16.87
N ILE A 108 -26.98 -14.99 17.89
CA ILE A 108 -27.01 -14.18 19.12
C ILE A 108 -26.44 -12.77 18.85
N GLN A 109 -25.26 -12.68 18.23
CA GLN A 109 -24.58 -11.42 17.93
C GLN A 109 -25.42 -10.51 17.02
N ASP A 110 -25.87 -11.07 15.90
CA ASP A 110 -26.54 -10.35 14.80
C ASP A 110 -28.03 -10.08 15.12
N SER A 111 -28.52 -10.47 16.30
CA SER A 111 -29.88 -10.16 16.74
C SER A 111 -30.08 -8.64 16.90
N PRO A 112 -31.15 -8.04 16.33
CA PRO A 112 -31.45 -6.62 16.49
C PRO A 112 -31.94 -6.24 17.89
N LYS A 113 -32.20 -7.24 18.75
CA LYS A 113 -32.59 -7.06 20.15
C LYS A 113 -31.32 -6.91 21.01
N VAL A 114 -31.43 -6.27 22.18
CA VAL A 114 -30.30 -6.19 23.13
C VAL A 114 -30.20 -7.50 23.91
N THR A 115 -29.01 -8.09 23.95
CA THR A 115 -28.77 -9.43 24.49
C THR A 115 -27.87 -9.39 25.72
N ILE A 116 -28.27 -10.07 26.81
CA ILE A 116 -27.58 -10.02 28.11
C ILE A 116 -27.26 -11.44 28.59
N ALA A 117 -25.98 -11.74 28.79
CA ALA A 117 -25.55 -12.95 29.48
C ALA A 117 -25.47 -12.69 31.00
N ALA A 118 -26.32 -13.35 31.79
CA ALA A 118 -26.30 -13.32 33.24
C ALA A 118 -25.64 -14.60 33.79
N ILE A 119 -24.35 -14.48 34.10
CA ILE A 119 -23.41 -15.58 34.36
C ILE A 119 -23.42 -15.93 35.86
N ASN A 120 -24.28 -16.87 36.23
CA ASN A 120 -24.49 -17.29 37.62
C ASN A 120 -23.37 -18.20 38.18
N GLY A 121 -22.53 -18.80 37.31
CA GLY A 121 -21.58 -19.84 37.71
C GLY A 121 -20.43 -20.05 36.74
N MET A 122 -19.66 -21.13 36.94
CA MET A 122 -18.42 -21.40 36.19
C MET A 122 -18.67 -21.63 34.68
N CYS A 123 -17.74 -21.17 33.84
CA CYS A 123 -17.92 -21.11 32.40
C CYS A 123 -16.67 -21.62 31.64
N TYR A 124 -16.86 -22.45 30.60
CA TYR A 124 -15.75 -23.10 29.88
C TYR A 124 -15.99 -23.14 28.37
N ALA A 125 -14.91 -23.06 27.58
CA ALA A 125 -14.91 -23.27 26.13
C ALA A 125 -16.11 -22.60 25.42
N GLY A 126 -16.94 -23.36 24.70
CA GLY A 126 -18.13 -22.87 24.00
C GLY A 126 -19.14 -22.10 24.87
N GLY A 127 -19.17 -22.32 26.18
CA GLY A 127 -19.97 -21.52 27.12
C GLY A 127 -19.49 -20.07 27.24
N ILE A 128 -18.17 -19.85 27.10
CA ILE A 128 -17.58 -18.50 27.07
C ILE A 128 -17.97 -17.81 25.76
N GLY A 129 -17.96 -18.55 24.64
CA GLY A 129 -18.52 -18.09 23.37
C GLY A 129 -19.98 -17.65 23.49
N LEU A 130 -20.80 -18.43 24.20
CA LEU A 130 -22.21 -18.13 24.45
C LEU A 130 -22.42 -16.83 25.26
N ALA A 131 -21.51 -16.53 26.19
CA ALA A 131 -21.54 -15.30 26.98
C ALA A 131 -21.03 -14.06 26.21
N PHE A 132 -20.02 -14.22 25.35
CA PHE A 132 -19.37 -13.13 24.60
C PHE A 132 -19.91 -12.94 23.16
N SER A 133 -20.82 -13.81 22.69
CA SER A 133 -21.68 -13.51 21.55
C SER A 133 -22.84 -12.58 21.90
N SER A 134 -23.19 -12.45 23.19
CA SER A 134 -24.18 -11.47 23.68
C SER A 134 -23.60 -10.06 23.72
N ASP A 135 -24.44 -9.03 23.86
CA ASP A 135 -24.00 -7.62 23.91
C ASP A 135 -23.44 -7.24 25.29
N ILE A 136 -24.10 -7.67 26.36
CA ILE A 136 -23.83 -7.25 27.74
C ILE A 136 -23.59 -8.48 28.64
N ARG A 137 -22.69 -8.36 29.62
CA ARG A 137 -22.36 -9.44 30.58
C ARG A 137 -22.48 -8.96 32.03
N LEU A 138 -23.33 -9.64 32.80
CA LEU A 138 -23.47 -9.51 34.25
C LEU A 138 -23.05 -10.84 34.87
N ALA A 139 -22.31 -10.86 35.97
CA ALA A 139 -21.83 -12.11 36.57
C ALA A 139 -21.85 -12.11 38.10
N THR A 140 -21.89 -13.29 38.72
CA THR A 140 -21.51 -13.40 40.14
C THR A 140 -19.99 -13.22 40.29
N ALA A 141 -19.53 -12.59 41.38
CA ALA A 141 -18.11 -12.43 41.69
C ALA A 141 -17.39 -13.79 41.86
N ASN A 142 -18.13 -14.81 42.31
CA ASN A 142 -17.67 -16.18 42.51
C ASN A 142 -17.60 -17.02 41.21
N ALA A 143 -18.12 -16.53 40.08
CA ALA A 143 -17.97 -17.20 38.80
C ALA A 143 -16.52 -17.09 38.28
N THR A 144 -16.12 -18.03 37.43
CA THR A 144 -14.80 -18.05 36.79
C THR A 144 -14.91 -18.57 35.36
N MET A 145 -13.96 -18.18 34.52
CA MET A 145 -13.84 -18.67 33.14
C MET A 145 -12.54 -19.44 32.95
N ALA A 146 -12.53 -20.47 32.09
CA ALA A 146 -11.29 -21.14 31.66
C ALA A 146 -11.38 -21.70 30.24
N LEU A 147 -10.29 -21.52 29.49
CA LEU A 147 -10.05 -22.10 28.16
C LEU A 147 -9.23 -23.39 28.29
N SER A 148 -9.68 -24.29 29.16
CA SER A 148 -8.94 -25.47 29.60
C SER A 148 -8.80 -26.57 28.53
N GLU A 149 -9.53 -26.47 27.43
CA GLU A 149 -9.50 -27.40 26.29
C GLU A 149 -8.12 -27.52 25.62
N VAL A 150 -7.24 -26.52 25.76
CA VAL A 150 -5.82 -26.60 25.37
C VAL A 150 -5.08 -27.76 26.05
N ARG A 151 -5.52 -28.15 27.26
CA ARG A 151 -4.97 -29.27 28.03
C ARG A 151 -5.44 -30.64 27.51
N LEU A 152 -6.37 -30.65 26.56
CA LEU A 152 -6.91 -31.82 25.87
C LEU A 152 -6.46 -31.88 24.39
N GLY A 153 -5.54 -31.00 23.97
CA GLY A 153 -5.10 -30.89 22.57
C GLY A 153 -6.12 -30.20 21.64
N LEU A 154 -7.15 -29.56 22.20
CA LEU A 154 -8.17 -28.80 21.47
C LEU A 154 -7.90 -27.29 21.59
N CYS A 155 -8.52 -26.46 20.75
CA CYS A 155 -8.42 -25.01 20.85
C CYS A 155 -9.79 -24.33 20.72
N PRO A 156 -9.98 -23.12 21.29
CA PRO A 156 -11.22 -22.34 21.19
C PRO A 156 -11.44 -21.68 19.81
N ALA A 157 -11.25 -22.45 18.72
CA ALA A 157 -11.23 -21.95 17.34
C ALA A 157 -12.44 -21.06 16.99
N ILE A 158 -13.67 -21.58 17.16
CA ILE A 158 -14.92 -20.88 16.79
C ILE A 158 -15.13 -19.61 17.62
N ILE A 159 -14.78 -19.65 18.91
CA ILE A 159 -15.07 -18.55 19.85
C ILE A 159 -13.98 -17.47 19.87
N SER A 160 -12.78 -17.77 19.35
CA SER A 160 -11.60 -16.90 19.36
C SER A 160 -11.88 -15.46 18.90
N LYS A 161 -12.67 -15.29 17.84
CA LYS A 161 -13.04 -13.96 17.30
C LYS A 161 -13.79 -13.07 18.30
N TYR A 162 -14.62 -13.66 19.16
CA TYR A 162 -15.35 -12.92 20.22
C TYR A 162 -14.41 -12.58 21.37
N LEU A 163 -13.50 -13.50 21.74
CA LEU A 163 -12.51 -13.26 22.80
C LEU A 163 -11.56 -12.12 22.42
N VAL A 164 -10.98 -12.14 21.21
CA VAL A 164 -10.06 -11.10 20.74
C VAL A 164 -10.73 -9.71 20.68
N ARG A 165 -12.02 -9.65 20.32
CA ARG A 165 -12.82 -8.41 20.33
C ARG A 165 -12.99 -7.85 21.74
N GLU A 166 -13.32 -8.71 22.71
CA GLU A 166 -13.83 -8.30 24.03
C GLU A 166 -12.74 -8.23 25.10
N TRP A 167 -11.70 -9.06 25.01
CA TRP A 167 -10.59 -9.13 25.99
C TRP A 167 -9.30 -8.51 25.43
N GLY A 168 -9.25 -8.22 24.13
CA GLY A 168 -8.05 -7.79 23.41
C GLY A 168 -7.06 -8.92 23.14
N LEU A 169 -6.22 -8.72 22.13
CA LEU A 169 -5.30 -9.75 21.60
C LEU A 169 -4.31 -10.28 22.65
N ALA A 170 -3.75 -9.42 23.50
CA ALA A 170 -2.71 -9.81 24.46
C ALA A 170 -3.24 -10.74 25.55
N PHE A 171 -4.36 -10.37 26.20
CA PHE A 171 -4.98 -11.16 27.26
C PHE A 171 -5.60 -12.45 26.71
N THR A 172 -6.28 -12.38 25.55
CA THR A 172 -6.83 -13.56 24.87
C THR A 172 -5.75 -14.60 24.57
N ARG A 173 -4.59 -14.16 24.04
CA ARG A 173 -3.48 -15.06 23.72
C ARG A 173 -2.87 -15.72 24.95
N GLU A 174 -2.73 -15.00 26.07
CA GLU A 174 -2.29 -15.60 27.34
C GLU A 174 -3.29 -16.66 27.81
N ALA A 175 -4.57 -16.29 27.93
CA ALA A 175 -5.64 -17.17 28.38
C ALA A 175 -5.78 -18.45 27.55
N MET A 176 -5.67 -18.34 26.22
CA MET A 176 -5.72 -19.48 25.29
C MET A 176 -4.52 -20.42 25.41
N LEU A 177 -3.32 -19.90 25.74
CA LEU A 177 -2.10 -20.70 25.83
C LEU A 177 -1.92 -21.34 27.22
N SER A 178 -2.30 -20.65 28.30
CA SER A 178 -2.19 -21.17 29.67
C SER A 178 -3.37 -22.07 30.08
N GLY A 179 -4.52 -21.89 29.44
CA GLY A 179 -5.79 -22.54 29.80
C GLY A 179 -6.14 -22.33 31.28
N ARG A 180 -5.70 -21.21 31.87
CA ARG A 180 -5.85 -20.91 33.30
C ARG A 180 -7.30 -20.58 33.66
N LYS A 181 -7.57 -20.51 34.97
CA LYS A 181 -8.78 -19.86 35.48
C LYS A 181 -8.60 -18.35 35.46
N ILE A 182 -9.67 -17.66 35.09
CA ILE A 182 -9.81 -16.21 35.03
C ILE A 182 -10.97 -15.83 35.94
N SER A 183 -10.76 -14.84 36.80
CA SER A 183 -11.79 -14.27 37.67
C SER A 183 -12.67 -13.27 36.92
N MET A 184 -13.92 -13.11 37.36
CA MET A 184 -14.77 -12.04 36.80
C MET A 184 -14.28 -10.64 37.19
N ALA A 185 -13.41 -10.52 38.22
CA ALA A 185 -12.74 -9.27 38.57
C ALA A 185 -11.74 -8.82 37.50
N GLU A 186 -10.89 -9.71 36.99
CA GLU A 186 -10.00 -9.43 35.84
C GLU A 186 -10.81 -9.03 34.61
N LEU A 187 -11.88 -9.77 34.30
CA LEU A 187 -12.74 -9.47 33.15
C LEU A 187 -13.51 -8.14 33.31
N LYS A 188 -13.78 -7.68 34.54
CA LYS A 188 -14.31 -6.33 34.80
C LYS A 188 -13.23 -5.25 34.62
N GLN A 189 -11.99 -5.50 35.04
CA GLN A 189 -10.89 -4.53 34.89
C GLN A 189 -10.58 -4.20 33.42
N ILE A 190 -10.75 -5.17 32.51
CA ILE A 190 -10.60 -4.96 31.05
C ILE A 190 -11.89 -4.55 30.33
N GLY A 191 -13.00 -4.31 31.06
CA GLY A 191 -14.30 -3.91 30.52
C GLY A 191 -15.17 -5.03 29.92
N ALA A 192 -14.63 -6.24 29.80
CA ALA A 192 -15.32 -7.41 29.22
C ALA A 192 -16.57 -7.84 30.00
N VAL A 193 -16.62 -7.64 31.33
CA VAL A 193 -17.79 -7.88 32.19
C VAL A 193 -18.27 -6.56 32.77
N HIS A 194 -19.56 -6.26 32.55
CA HIS A 194 -20.15 -4.93 32.75
C HIS A 194 -20.69 -4.73 34.18
N GLY A 195 -21.12 -5.81 34.84
CA GLY A 195 -21.64 -5.77 36.21
C GLY A 195 -21.26 -7.02 37.00
N LEU A 196 -21.02 -6.85 38.30
CA LEU A 196 -20.77 -7.94 39.23
C LEU A 196 -21.73 -7.84 40.41
N ALA A 197 -22.19 -8.99 40.89
CA ALA A 197 -22.97 -9.17 42.09
C ALA A 197 -22.33 -10.27 42.97
N ASP A 198 -22.54 -10.24 44.28
CA ASP A 198 -21.84 -11.17 45.19
C ASP A 198 -22.35 -12.62 45.07
N ASP A 199 -23.67 -12.78 44.89
CA ASP A 199 -24.36 -14.07 44.74
C ASP A 199 -25.44 -14.05 43.62
N GLU A 200 -26.13 -15.18 43.44
CA GLU A 200 -27.16 -15.36 42.41
C GLU A 200 -28.44 -14.52 42.67
N VAL A 201 -28.76 -14.20 43.93
CA VAL A 201 -29.91 -13.34 44.29
C VAL A 201 -29.59 -11.89 43.91
N ALA A 202 -28.42 -11.41 44.31
CA ALA A 202 -27.91 -10.09 43.93
C ALA A 202 -27.72 -9.97 42.41
N LEU A 203 -27.34 -11.06 41.70
CA LEU A 203 -27.28 -11.06 40.23
C LEU A 203 -28.67 -10.89 39.59
N ASN A 204 -29.72 -11.49 40.16
CA ASN A 204 -31.09 -11.28 39.67
C ASN A 204 -31.58 -9.84 39.95
N VAL A 205 -31.23 -9.23 41.09
CA VAL A 205 -31.53 -7.81 41.37
C VAL A 205 -30.80 -6.90 40.38
N LEU A 206 -29.49 -7.08 40.21
CA LEU A 206 -28.68 -6.33 39.25
C LEU A 206 -29.19 -6.47 37.81
N LEU A 207 -29.67 -7.66 37.42
CA LEU A 207 -30.29 -7.91 36.12
C LEU A 207 -31.60 -7.14 35.95
N ASP A 208 -32.52 -7.22 36.91
CA ASP A 208 -33.80 -6.52 36.86
C ASP A 208 -33.59 -4.99 36.82
N GLU A 209 -32.66 -4.46 37.63
CA GLU A 209 -32.24 -3.05 37.58
C GLU A 209 -31.66 -2.66 36.21
N TYR A 210 -30.83 -3.51 35.61
CA TYR A 210 -30.25 -3.24 34.28
C TYR A 210 -31.33 -3.21 33.18
N LEU A 211 -32.30 -4.15 33.23
CA LEU A 211 -33.42 -4.20 32.29
C LEU A 211 -34.36 -2.99 32.42
N VAL A 212 -34.59 -2.51 33.65
CA VAL A 212 -35.39 -1.30 33.91
C VAL A 212 -34.67 -0.05 33.41
N ASN A 213 -33.35 0.07 33.62
CA ASN A 213 -32.56 1.14 33.02
C ASN A 213 -32.69 1.12 31.48
N LEU A 214 -32.58 -0.05 30.85
CA LEU A 214 -32.77 -0.26 29.41
C LEU A 214 -34.21 -0.07 28.89
N SER A 215 -35.22 0.14 29.74
CA SER A 215 -36.57 0.57 29.28
C SER A 215 -36.63 2.05 28.89
N ASN A 216 -35.70 2.86 29.42
CA ASN A 216 -35.52 4.27 29.05
C ASN A 216 -34.76 4.45 27.73
N CYS A 217 -34.28 3.35 27.12
CA CYS A 217 -33.58 3.34 25.83
C CYS A 217 -34.55 2.91 24.71
N ALA A 218 -34.59 3.67 23.61
CA ALA A 218 -35.45 3.36 22.48
C ALA A 218 -34.92 2.11 21.73
N PRO A 219 -35.72 1.04 21.51
CA PRO A 219 -35.23 -0.21 20.94
C PRO A 219 -34.59 -0.10 19.55
N GLY A 220 -35.12 0.74 18.66
CA GLY A 220 -34.53 1.01 17.35
C GLY A 220 -33.21 1.79 17.45
N ALA A 221 -33.09 2.74 18.38
CA ALA A 221 -31.82 3.39 18.69
C ALA A 221 -30.78 2.38 19.23
N SER A 222 -31.16 1.50 20.16
CA SER A 222 -30.27 0.44 20.65
C SER A 222 -29.82 -0.51 19.54
N LYS A 223 -30.71 -0.87 18.60
CA LYS A 223 -30.35 -1.62 17.39
C LYS A 223 -29.32 -0.86 16.54
N MET A 224 -29.55 0.42 16.26
CA MET A 224 -28.61 1.25 15.48
C MET A 224 -27.24 1.37 16.16
N CYS A 225 -27.18 1.48 17.50
CA CYS A 225 -25.92 1.44 18.24
C CYS A 225 -25.19 0.10 18.10
N LYS A 226 -25.90 -1.04 18.07
CA LYS A 226 -25.29 -2.35 17.77
C LYS A 226 -24.73 -2.42 16.35
N GLU A 227 -25.49 -1.98 15.35
CA GLU A 227 -25.05 -1.95 13.95
C GLU A 227 -23.75 -1.14 13.80
N LEU A 228 -23.69 0.06 14.40
CA LEU A 228 -22.49 0.90 14.40
C LEU A 228 -21.28 0.24 15.09
N ALA A 229 -21.49 -0.42 16.23
CA ALA A 229 -20.41 -1.11 16.95
C ALA A 229 -19.86 -2.33 16.18
N GLN A 230 -20.74 -3.06 15.48
CA GLN A 230 -20.35 -4.20 14.65
C GLN A 230 -19.58 -3.74 13.39
N GLU A 231 -20.04 -2.69 12.72
CA GLU A 231 -19.36 -2.12 11.55
C GLU A 231 -18.00 -1.51 11.92
N ALA A 232 -17.88 -0.86 13.09
CA ALA A 232 -16.60 -0.36 13.59
C ALA A 232 -15.58 -1.48 13.89
N TRP A 233 -16.03 -2.68 14.26
CA TRP A 233 -15.16 -3.85 14.46
C TRP A 233 -14.81 -4.57 13.13
N LEU A 234 -15.81 -4.79 12.27
CA LEU A 234 -15.64 -5.57 11.04
C LEU A 234 -14.95 -4.77 9.92
N ARG A 235 -15.15 -3.44 9.89
CA ARG A 235 -14.78 -2.56 8.78
C ARG A 235 -14.11 -1.25 9.26
N GLY A 236 -13.57 -1.23 10.48
CA GLY A 236 -12.98 -0.04 11.11
C GLY A 236 -11.98 0.71 10.22
N GLY A 237 -12.28 1.96 9.89
CA GLY A 237 -11.43 2.84 9.05
C GLY A 237 -11.58 2.66 7.54
N THR A 238 -12.71 2.12 7.07
CA THR A 238 -13.01 1.92 5.64
C THR A 238 -14.21 2.75 5.16
N ALA A 239 -14.33 2.97 3.85
CA ALA A 239 -15.45 3.69 3.26
C ALA A 239 -16.79 2.95 3.43
N GLU A 240 -16.77 1.63 3.56
CA GLU A 240 -17.93 0.80 3.89
C GLU A 240 -18.46 1.10 5.29
N GLN A 241 -17.57 1.37 6.26
CA GLN A 241 -17.97 1.83 7.59
C GLN A 241 -18.61 3.22 7.52
N ASP A 242 -18.01 4.17 6.78
CA ASP A 242 -18.57 5.52 6.61
C ASP A 242 -19.95 5.48 5.91
N ALA A 243 -20.12 4.60 4.91
CA ALA A 243 -21.40 4.37 4.24
C ALA A 243 -22.44 3.74 5.19
N ALA A 244 -22.04 2.82 6.07
CA ALA A 244 -22.91 2.25 7.09
C ALA A 244 -23.30 3.28 8.17
N ILE A 245 -22.34 4.10 8.63
CA ILE A 245 -22.58 5.24 9.54
C ILE A 245 -23.57 6.21 8.91
N TYR A 246 -23.38 6.59 7.65
CA TYR A 246 -24.29 7.51 6.93
C TYR A 246 -25.69 6.92 6.75
N LYS A 247 -25.80 5.61 6.45
CA LYS A 247 -27.08 4.89 6.39
C LYS A 247 -27.81 4.92 7.73
N VAL A 248 -27.12 4.63 8.83
CA VAL A 248 -27.68 4.68 10.19
C VAL A 248 -28.08 6.11 10.57
N PHE A 249 -27.23 7.10 10.27
CA PHE A 249 -27.52 8.52 10.51
C PHE A 249 -28.76 8.98 9.73
N LYS A 250 -28.90 8.60 8.46
CA LYS A 250 -30.09 8.90 7.65
C LYS A 250 -31.36 8.26 8.21
N ASN A 251 -31.29 7.02 8.71
CA ASN A 251 -32.42 6.36 9.38
C ASN A 251 -32.80 7.08 10.69
N MET A 252 -31.80 7.47 11.49
CA MET A 252 -31.98 8.23 12.72
C MET A 252 -32.63 9.60 12.47
N MET A 253 -32.30 10.27 11.37
CA MET A 253 -32.84 11.58 10.99
C MET A 253 -34.20 11.54 10.26
N GLY A 254 -34.84 10.37 10.14
CA GLY A 254 -36.16 10.24 9.49
C GLY A 254 -37.28 10.96 10.28
N PRO A 255 -38.31 11.52 9.60
CA PRO A 255 -39.36 12.31 10.25
C PRO A 255 -40.21 11.50 11.24
N ASP A 256 -40.46 10.23 10.93
CA ASP A 256 -41.22 9.30 11.79
C ASP A 256 -40.34 8.46 12.72
N SER A 257 -39.04 8.78 12.82
CA SER A 257 -38.07 8.00 13.62
C SER A 257 -38.32 8.08 15.13
N GLU A 258 -37.77 7.10 15.86
CA GLU A 258 -37.69 7.16 17.33
C GLU A 258 -36.96 8.42 17.83
N SER A 259 -36.00 8.96 17.08
CA SER A 259 -35.31 10.22 17.46
C SER A 259 -36.28 11.40 17.44
N ALA A 260 -37.13 11.50 16.41
CA ALA A 260 -38.15 12.53 16.30
C ALA A 260 -39.25 12.39 17.37
N VAL A 261 -39.56 11.17 17.82
CA VAL A 261 -40.46 10.94 18.97
C VAL A 261 -39.79 11.34 20.30
N GLY A 262 -38.53 10.94 20.50
CA GLY A 262 -37.75 11.23 21.71
C GLY A 262 -37.52 12.73 21.90
N LEU A 263 -37.12 13.43 20.83
CA LEU A 263 -36.90 14.87 20.84
C LEU A 263 -38.19 15.65 21.16
N ARG A 264 -39.35 15.25 20.59
CA ARG A 264 -40.65 15.84 20.94
C ARG A 264 -41.01 15.64 22.42
N ASN A 265 -40.79 14.44 22.97
CA ASN A 265 -41.02 14.19 24.39
C ASN A 265 -40.10 15.04 25.28
N PHE A 266 -38.81 15.13 24.96
CA PHE A 266 -37.84 15.97 25.67
C PHE A 266 -38.21 17.47 25.62
N GLN A 267 -38.56 17.99 24.45
CA GLN A 267 -39.02 19.37 24.26
C GLN A 267 -40.32 19.66 25.02
N SER A 268 -41.19 18.66 25.20
CA SER A 268 -42.40 18.77 26.05
C SER A 268 -42.14 18.71 27.56
N GLY A 269 -40.88 18.65 28.00
CA GLY A 269 -40.49 18.64 29.42
C GLY A 269 -40.55 17.26 30.10
N LYS A 270 -40.92 16.19 29.38
CA LYS A 270 -40.94 14.82 29.93
C LYS A 270 -39.51 14.30 30.09
N ARG A 271 -39.03 14.22 31.34
CA ARG A 271 -37.63 13.87 31.68
C ARG A 271 -37.26 12.40 31.49
N SER A 272 -38.22 11.49 31.45
CA SER A 272 -38.01 10.08 31.09
C SER A 272 -39.14 9.62 30.18
N ALA A 273 -38.78 8.98 29.08
CA ALA A 273 -39.72 8.25 28.23
C ALA A 273 -39.48 6.77 28.48
N ASP A 274 -40.44 6.09 29.12
CA ASP A 274 -40.45 4.64 29.14
C ASP A 274 -40.86 4.13 27.75
N TRP A 275 -39.89 3.60 27.01
CA TRP A 275 -40.14 3.06 25.67
C TRP A 275 -40.83 1.70 25.70
N ASP A 276 -40.93 1.04 26.85
CA ASP A 276 -41.75 -0.17 26.97
C ASP A 276 -43.25 0.17 26.90
N SER A 277 -43.71 1.30 27.48
CA SER A 277 -45.08 1.79 27.37
C SER A 277 -45.54 2.19 25.96
N LEU A 278 -44.60 2.44 25.03
CA LEU A 278 -44.90 2.89 23.67
C LEU A 278 -45.13 1.71 22.71
N ASN A 279 -46.25 1.76 21.98
CA ASN A 279 -46.65 0.78 20.97
C ASN A 279 -46.03 1.10 19.60
N HIS A 280 -45.02 0.33 19.17
CA HIS A 280 -44.27 0.57 17.92
C HIS A 280 -45.08 0.37 16.61
N ARG A 281 -46.29 -0.23 16.68
CA ARG A 281 -47.13 -0.55 15.50
C ARG A 281 -47.51 0.65 14.61
N ALA A 282 -47.29 1.89 15.05
CA ALA A 282 -47.66 3.09 14.30
C ALA A 282 -46.59 3.62 13.32
N ILE A 283 -45.36 3.08 13.33
CA ILE A 283 -44.20 3.73 12.68
C ILE A 283 -43.73 3.03 11.37
N GLY A 284 -44.21 1.82 11.05
CA GLY A 284 -43.58 0.97 10.01
C GLY A 284 -44.48 0.47 8.88
N SER A 285 -44.84 1.30 7.89
CA SER A 285 -45.47 0.79 6.65
C SER A 285 -45.32 1.67 5.39
N LYS A 286 -44.09 2.01 4.96
CA LYS A 286 -43.79 2.51 3.58
C LYS A 286 -42.29 2.60 3.21
N LEU A 287 -41.53 1.52 3.40
CA LEU A 287 -40.15 1.40 2.89
C LEU A 287 -39.93 0.11 2.09
N SER A 288 -40.64 0.01 0.97
CA SER A 288 -40.32 -0.89 -0.15
C SER A 288 -40.32 -0.07 -1.45
N ASN A 289 -39.42 -0.39 -2.37
CA ASN A 289 -39.24 0.28 -3.66
C ASN A 289 -38.82 1.76 -3.59
N ILE A 290 -37.57 2.01 -3.14
CA ILE A 290 -36.79 3.15 -3.63
C ILE A 290 -35.64 2.57 -4.45
N THR A 291 -35.70 2.74 -5.77
CA THR A 291 -34.63 2.36 -6.70
C THR A 291 -33.35 3.12 -6.36
N VAL A 292 -32.20 2.43 -6.36
CA VAL A 292 -30.90 3.06 -6.11
C VAL A 292 -30.52 3.93 -7.31
N VAL A 293 -30.87 5.21 -7.25
CA VAL A 293 -30.25 6.23 -8.09
C VAL A 293 -28.81 6.39 -7.61
N HIS A 294 -27.86 5.91 -8.40
CA HIS A 294 -26.42 6.06 -8.14
C HIS A 294 -25.99 7.52 -8.34
N HIS A 295 -26.26 8.37 -7.34
CA HIS A 295 -25.57 9.65 -7.21
C HIS A 295 -24.15 9.39 -6.73
N ASN A 296 -23.21 9.32 -7.67
CA ASN A 296 -21.77 9.20 -7.45
C ASN A 296 -21.17 10.50 -6.87
N GLY A 297 -21.70 10.96 -5.73
CA GLY A 297 -21.14 12.09 -4.98
C GLY A 297 -19.87 11.65 -4.27
N VAL A 298 -18.71 11.87 -4.89
CA VAL A 298 -17.40 11.48 -4.35
C VAL A 298 -17.09 12.28 -3.08
N TYR A 299 -17.36 11.68 -1.91
CA TYR A 299 -17.02 12.28 -0.62
C TYR A 299 -15.56 12.01 -0.27
N ASN A 300 -14.65 12.77 -0.89
CA ASN A 300 -13.25 12.78 -0.50
C ASN A 300 -13.12 13.47 0.89
N PRO A 301 -12.54 12.83 1.91
CA PRO A 301 -12.46 13.37 3.27
C PRO A 301 -11.33 14.40 3.45
N LEU A 302 -10.43 14.58 2.48
CA LEU A 302 -9.37 15.57 2.54
C LEU A 302 -9.92 16.99 2.26
N PRO A 303 -9.45 18.02 2.98
CA PRO A 303 -9.92 19.38 2.78
C PRO A 303 -9.37 19.97 1.47
N VAL A 304 -10.24 20.63 0.72
CA VAL A 304 -9.86 21.46 -0.43
C VAL A 304 -9.04 22.65 0.05
N VAL A 305 -7.90 22.90 -0.57
CA VAL A 305 -7.08 24.09 -0.28
C VAL A 305 -7.02 24.97 -1.52
N THR A 306 -7.36 26.24 -1.35
CA THR A 306 -7.29 27.25 -2.42
C THR A 306 -5.86 27.78 -2.57
N ALA A 307 -5.43 27.96 -3.80
CA ALA A 307 -4.26 28.76 -4.14
C ALA A 307 -4.33 30.17 -3.53
N LYS A 308 -3.18 30.72 -3.16
CA LYS A 308 -2.97 32.05 -2.56
C LYS A 308 -2.25 33.00 -3.52
N LEU A 309 -1.51 32.46 -4.50
CA LEU A 309 -0.79 33.27 -5.49
C LEU A 309 -1.69 33.61 -6.70
N ASP A 310 -1.77 34.90 -7.04
CA ASP A 310 -2.34 35.35 -8.31
C ASP A 310 -1.27 35.31 -9.40
N LEU A 311 -1.40 34.35 -10.32
CA LEU A 311 -0.46 34.14 -11.43
C LEU A 311 -0.55 35.21 -12.53
N LYS A 312 -1.47 36.18 -12.44
CA LYS A 312 -1.54 37.33 -13.37
C LYS A 312 -0.46 38.39 -13.12
N GLN A 313 0.26 38.33 -11.98
CA GLN A 313 1.32 39.28 -11.67
C GLN A 313 2.51 39.14 -12.66
N PRO A 314 3.21 40.24 -13.00
CA PRO A 314 4.25 40.22 -14.04
C PRO A 314 5.39 39.23 -13.77
N LEU A 315 5.76 39.03 -12.49
CA LEU A 315 6.77 38.06 -12.06
C LEU A 315 6.51 36.64 -12.56
N PHE A 316 5.24 36.20 -12.58
CA PHE A 316 4.87 34.85 -13.02
C PHE A 316 4.93 34.71 -14.55
N ASN A 317 4.67 35.80 -15.28
CA ASN A 317 4.87 35.85 -16.73
C ASN A 317 6.37 35.90 -17.11
N GLU A 318 7.20 36.59 -16.32
CA GLU A 318 8.66 36.57 -16.48
C GLU A 318 9.25 35.17 -16.21
N ASN A 319 8.78 34.47 -15.17
CA ASN A 319 9.15 33.08 -14.90
C ASN A 319 8.75 32.15 -16.05
N ARG A 320 7.52 32.27 -16.57
CA ARG A 320 7.07 31.45 -17.71
C ARG A 320 7.94 31.67 -18.94
N LYS A 321 8.35 32.92 -19.23
CA LYS A 321 9.32 33.23 -20.30
C LYS A 321 10.71 32.68 -20.04
N SER A 322 11.17 32.64 -18.79
CA SER A 322 12.51 32.09 -18.47
C SER A 322 12.62 30.58 -18.68
N TRP A 323 11.52 29.88 -18.92
CA TRP A 323 11.47 28.47 -19.32
C TRP A 323 11.62 28.24 -20.82
N GLU A 324 11.27 29.20 -21.69
CA GLU A 324 11.32 29.06 -23.16
C GLU A 324 12.67 28.47 -23.65
N PRO A 325 13.84 29.07 -23.37
CA PRO A 325 15.14 28.53 -23.81
C PRO A 325 15.55 27.21 -23.12
N VAL A 326 14.97 26.90 -21.96
CA VAL A 326 15.22 25.64 -21.24
C VAL A 326 14.43 24.50 -21.90
N LEU A 327 13.18 24.76 -22.30
CA LEU A 327 12.32 23.84 -23.02
C LEU A 327 12.81 23.63 -24.46
N GLU A 328 13.29 24.67 -25.15
CA GLU A 328 13.95 24.54 -26.47
C GLU A 328 15.18 23.63 -26.39
N ARG A 329 16.09 23.84 -25.43
CA ARG A 329 17.26 22.93 -25.24
C ARG A 329 16.79 21.51 -24.93
N PHE A 330 15.77 21.33 -24.10
CA PHE A 330 15.24 20.02 -23.75
C PHE A 330 14.61 19.31 -24.95
N GLN A 331 13.80 19.99 -25.76
CA GLN A 331 13.19 19.44 -26.97
C GLN A 331 14.24 19.04 -28.00
N LYS A 332 15.26 19.88 -28.23
CA LYS A 332 16.37 19.53 -29.13
C LYS A 332 17.18 18.34 -28.61
N ALA A 333 17.53 18.33 -27.32
CA ALA A 333 18.24 17.22 -26.71
C ALA A 333 17.39 15.92 -26.75
N LEU A 334 16.07 16.03 -26.63
CA LEU A 334 15.15 14.91 -26.76
C LEU A 334 15.12 14.37 -28.21
N GLN A 335 15.10 15.24 -29.22
CA GLN A 335 15.24 14.85 -30.63
C GLN A 335 16.58 14.12 -30.89
N ASP A 336 17.69 14.64 -30.37
CA ASP A 336 19.01 14.00 -30.50
C ASP A 336 19.02 12.58 -29.85
N VAL A 337 18.47 12.39 -28.64
CA VAL A 337 18.49 11.06 -27.97
C VAL A 337 17.39 10.10 -28.42
N THR A 338 16.30 10.59 -29.01
CA THR A 338 15.23 9.73 -29.56
C THR A 338 15.54 9.22 -30.96
N SER A 339 16.52 9.82 -31.64
CA SER A 339 16.94 9.45 -33.00
C SER A 339 17.30 7.97 -33.13
N GLU A 340 16.69 7.30 -34.10
CA GLU A 340 17.00 5.89 -34.42
C GLU A 340 18.20 5.78 -35.39
N GLY A 341 19.26 6.52 -35.06
CA GLY A 341 20.57 6.42 -35.70
C GLY A 341 20.66 7.15 -37.04
N ASP A 342 21.81 7.03 -37.69
CA ASP A 342 22.06 7.67 -38.99
C ASP A 342 21.06 7.18 -40.04
N GLU A 343 20.59 8.07 -40.93
CA GLU A 343 19.66 7.71 -42.02
C GLU A 343 20.15 6.50 -42.84
N ARG A 344 21.46 6.37 -43.03
CA ARG A 344 22.07 5.25 -43.75
C ARG A 344 21.81 3.91 -43.05
N SER A 345 21.88 3.87 -41.72
CA SER A 345 21.62 2.69 -40.92
C SER A 345 20.12 2.33 -40.96
N GLN A 346 19.23 3.32 -40.85
CA GLN A 346 17.79 3.13 -40.97
C GLN A 346 17.40 2.58 -42.36
N ARG A 347 17.96 3.12 -43.45
CA ARG A 347 17.72 2.63 -44.81
C ARG A 347 18.17 1.17 -44.98
N ILE A 348 19.39 0.82 -44.54
CA ILE A 348 19.92 -0.56 -44.59
C ILE A 348 19.05 -1.53 -43.75
N HIS A 349 18.44 -1.05 -42.67
CA HIS A 349 17.53 -1.85 -41.84
C HIS A 349 16.20 -2.11 -42.53
N ASN A 350 15.60 -1.06 -43.10
CA ASN A 350 14.34 -1.15 -43.85
C ASN A 350 14.51 -1.97 -45.15
N GLU A 351 15.67 -1.88 -45.82
CA GLU A 351 16.05 -2.72 -46.97
C GLU A 351 16.12 -4.22 -46.65
N ARG A 352 16.28 -4.59 -45.36
CA ARG A 352 16.23 -5.99 -44.89
C ARG A 352 14.82 -6.46 -44.51
N GLY A 353 13.82 -5.58 -44.60
CA GLY A 353 12.44 -5.88 -44.18
C GLY A 353 12.29 -6.02 -42.66
N GLN A 354 13.16 -5.40 -41.87
CA GLN A 354 13.08 -5.37 -40.40
C GLN A 354 12.52 -4.03 -39.91
N LEU A 355 11.76 -4.06 -38.81
CA LEU A 355 11.14 -2.88 -38.19
C LEU A 355 12.10 -2.16 -37.24
N LEU A 356 11.94 -0.84 -37.05
CA LEU A 356 12.72 -0.05 -36.10
C LEU A 356 12.32 -0.35 -34.64
N ALA A 357 13.06 0.19 -33.66
CA ALA A 357 12.76 -0.06 -32.25
C ALA A 357 11.38 0.46 -31.88
N ARG A 358 11.12 1.75 -32.19
CA ARG A 358 9.90 2.45 -31.78
C ARG A 358 8.67 1.86 -32.47
N ASP A 359 8.82 1.37 -33.71
CA ASP A 359 7.80 0.60 -34.42
C ASP A 359 7.46 -0.71 -33.69
N ARG A 360 8.48 -1.51 -33.34
CA ARG A 360 8.29 -2.77 -32.59
C ARG A 360 7.67 -2.54 -31.21
N ILE A 361 7.97 -1.42 -30.52
CA ILE A 361 7.26 -1.05 -29.27
C ILE A 361 5.79 -0.74 -29.58
N SER A 362 5.55 0.14 -30.56
CA SER A 362 4.21 0.65 -30.86
C SER A 362 3.25 -0.45 -31.32
N LEU A 363 3.76 -1.50 -31.97
CA LEU A 363 3.01 -2.70 -32.36
C LEU A 363 2.84 -3.72 -31.21
N LEU A 364 3.70 -3.68 -30.19
CA LEU A 364 3.61 -4.55 -29.01
C LEU A 364 2.59 -4.03 -27.98
N LEU A 365 2.50 -2.70 -27.81
CA LEU A 365 1.56 -2.05 -26.89
C LEU A 365 0.10 -2.13 -27.35
N ASP A 366 -0.83 -1.81 -26.44
CA ASP A 366 -2.23 -1.57 -26.80
C ASP A 366 -2.41 -0.19 -27.44
N HIS A 367 -3.40 -0.06 -28.33
CA HIS A 367 -3.75 1.21 -28.97
C HIS A 367 -4.08 2.28 -27.91
N ASP A 368 -3.56 3.50 -28.10
CA ASP A 368 -3.63 4.62 -27.15
C ASP A 368 -3.09 4.33 -25.73
N SER A 369 -2.26 3.29 -25.55
CA SER A 369 -1.57 3.04 -24.28
C SER A 369 -0.57 4.16 -23.96
N PRO A 370 -0.52 4.66 -22.71
CA PRO A 370 0.63 5.43 -22.25
C PRO A 370 1.92 4.57 -22.28
N PHE A 371 3.06 5.20 -22.56
CA PHE A 371 4.39 4.60 -22.47
C PHE A 371 5.35 5.56 -21.77
N LEU A 372 5.84 5.15 -20.60
CA LEU A 372 6.85 5.87 -19.82
C LEU A 372 8.24 5.38 -20.23
N GLU A 373 8.90 6.10 -21.15
CA GLU A 373 10.29 5.81 -21.53
C GLU A 373 11.23 6.06 -20.34
N LEU A 374 12.19 5.16 -20.12
CA LEU A 374 13.12 5.19 -18.99
C LEU A 374 14.56 5.47 -19.46
N ALA A 375 15.20 6.45 -18.81
CA ALA A 375 16.57 6.89 -19.03
C ALA A 375 16.90 7.18 -20.51
N SER A 376 16.06 7.97 -21.18
CA SER A 376 16.27 8.43 -22.56
C SER A 376 17.61 9.16 -22.74
N PHE A 377 17.99 10.03 -21.79
CA PHE A 377 19.26 10.76 -21.79
C PHE A 377 20.50 9.91 -21.42
N ALA A 378 20.40 8.58 -21.35
CA ALA A 378 21.55 7.72 -21.11
C ALA A 378 22.61 7.90 -22.22
N GLY A 379 23.86 8.17 -21.83
CA GLY A 379 24.99 8.39 -22.76
C GLY A 379 25.07 9.77 -23.44
N PHE A 380 24.09 10.66 -23.23
CA PHE A 380 24.06 12.01 -23.81
C PHE A 380 25.28 12.88 -23.43
N GLU A 381 25.76 13.73 -24.34
CA GLU A 381 26.97 14.56 -24.22
C GLU A 381 28.29 13.79 -23.86
N LEU A 382 28.34 12.45 -23.97
CA LEU A 382 29.53 11.61 -23.72
C LEU A 382 29.92 10.75 -24.94
N ASP A 383 31.03 10.02 -24.82
CA ASP A 383 31.49 8.98 -25.76
C ASP A 383 30.60 7.73 -25.67
N SER A 384 29.37 7.86 -26.16
CA SER A 384 28.35 6.82 -26.19
C SER A 384 27.34 7.06 -27.32
N THR A 385 26.54 6.04 -27.62
CA THR A 385 25.42 6.11 -28.56
C THR A 385 24.18 6.75 -27.92
N PRO A 386 23.29 7.40 -28.69
CA PRO A 386 21.96 7.83 -28.23
C PRO A 386 21.22 6.76 -27.41
N CYS A 387 20.53 7.19 -26.35
CA CYS A 387 19.76 6.33 -25.44
C CYS A 387 20.55 5.12 -24.87
N ALA A 388 21.89 5.21 -24.83
CA ALA A 388 22.84 4.15 -24.57
C ALA A 388 22.63 2.85 -25.40
N SER A 389 22.04 2.95 -26.59
CA SER A 389 21.62 1.82 -27.44
C SER A 389 20.64 0.85 -26.75
N LEU A 390 19.77 1.35 -25.88
CA LEU A 390 18.75 0.55 -25.21
C LEU A 390 17.46 1.36 -24.97
N LEU A 391 16.45 1.18 -25.83
CA LEU A 391 15.15 1.82 -25.70
C LEU A 391 14.23 1.09 -24.71
N ALA A 392 14.27 1.51 -23.45
CA ALA A 392 13.51 0.89 -22.36
C ALA A 392 12.31 1.74 -21.91
N GLY A 393 11.25 1.11 -21.39
CA GLY A 393 10.14 1.86 -20.79
C GLY A 393 9.17 1.02 -19.96
N ILE A 394 8.02 1.63 -19.65
CA ILE A 394 6.90 1.06 -18.92
C ILE A 394 5.63 1.48 -19.67
N GLY A 395 5.12 0.60 -20.54
CA GLY A 395 3.82 0.76 -21.21
C GLY A 395 2.74 -0.10 -20.57
N LYS A 396 1.46 0.20 -20.83
CA LYS A 396 0.33 -0.60 -20.35
C LYS A 396 -0.18 -1.51 -21.47
N TRP A 397 0.07 -2.80 -21.36
CA TRP A 397 -0.63 -3.76 -22.21
C TRP A 397 -0.94 -5.04 -21.43
N ALA A 398 -2.22 -5.44 -21.39
CA ALA A 398 -2.71 -6.64 -20.68
C ALA A 398 -2.13 -6.86 -19.24
N SER A 399 -1.84 -5.77 -18.51
CA SER A 399 -1.18 -5.71 -17.19
C SER A 399 0.34 -6.04 -17.13
N VAL A 400 1.05 -5.90 -18.25
CA VAL A 400 2.50 -6.06 -18.40
C VAL A 400 3.16 -4.76 -18.90
N HIS A 401 4.46 -4.59 -18.61
CA HIS A 401 5.26 -3.40 -18.88
C HIS A 401 6.70 -3.78 -19.31
N ASP A 402 7.09 -3.49 -20.55
CA ASP A 402 8.21 -4.20 -21.19
C ASP A 402 9.54 -3.43 -21.36
N LEU A 403 10.65 -4.14 -21.07
CA LEU A 403 12.02 -3.72 -21.36
C LEU A 403 12.38 -4.10 -22.80
N VAL A 404 11.89 -3.31 -23.75
CA VAL A 404 12.40 -3.40 -25.11
C VAL A 404 13.91 -3.17 -25.11
N SER A 405 14.62 -3.95 -25.92
CA SER A 405 16.03 -3.73 -26.22
C SER A 405 16.19 -3.67 -27.72
N TYR A 406 16.61 -2.51 -28.22
CA TYR A 406 17.00 -2.37 -29.61
C TYR A 406 18.18 -1.41 -29.70
N PRO A 407 19.33 -1.87 -30.18
CA PRO A 407 20.50 -1.05 -30.36
C PRO A 407 20.64 -0.58 -31.80
N ILE A 408 20.95 0.70 -31.93
CA ILE A 408 20.65 1.47 -33.14
C ILE A 408 21.92 1.79 -33.93
N ASN A 409 23.02 2.05 -33.22
CA ASN A 409 24.33 2.32 -33.79
C ASN A 409 25.30 1.18 -33.43
N GLN A 410 26.36 1.02 -34.24
CA GLN A 410 27.37 -0.04 -34.10
C GLN A 410 26.81 -1.49 -34.11
N GLY A 411 25.60 -1.71 -34.63
CA GLY A 411 25.03 -3.05 -34.83
C GLY A 411 24.69 -3.84 -33.57
N GLY A 412 24.65 -3.19 -32.40
CA GLY A 412 24.30 -3.87 -31.14
C GLY A 412 25.44 -4.25 -30.22
N SER A 413 26.50 -3.45 -30.21
CA SER A 413 27.53 -3.51 -29.17
C SER A 413 27.05 -2.87 -27.86
N TRP A 414 27.06 -3.63 -26.75
CA TRP A 414 26.81 -3.11 -25.41
C TRP A 414 28.03 -2.35 -24.89
N ASN A 415 27.85 -1.07 -24.59
CA ASN A 415 28.87 -0.21 -23.96
C ASN A 415 28.65 -0.11 -22.44
N GLU A 416 29.52 0.61 -21.72
CA GLU A 416 29.42 0.75 -20.26
C GLU A 416 28.05 1.27 -19.78
N PHE A 417 27.45 2.20 -20.51
CA PHE A 417 26.14 2.78 -20.18
C PHE A 417 24.98 1.83 -20.54
N THR A 418 25.10 1.04 -21.61
CA THR A 418 24.07 0.05 -22.02
C THR A 418 23.77 -0.94 -20.89
N ILE A 419 24.82 -1.49 -20.25
CA ILE A 419 24.68 -2.45 -19.14
C ILE A 419 24.12 -1.77 -17.89
N LEU A 420 24.59 -0.56 -17.55
CA LEU A 420 24.07 0.18 -16.40
C LEU A 420 22.58 0.51 -16.55
N LYS A 421 22.13 0.86 -17.78
CA LYS A 421 20.72 1.05 -18.09
C LYS A 421 19.93 -0.26 -17.95
N HIS A 422 20.41 -1.34 -18.56
CA HIS A 422 19.73 -2.64 -18.50
C HIS A 422 19.58 -3.13 -17.06
N ASN A 423 20.67 -3.15 -16.27
CA ASN A 423 20.63 -3.60 -14.88
C ASN A 423 19.61 -2.79 -14.06
N ARG A 424 19.49 -1.46 -14.27
CA ARG A 424 18.46 -0.66 -13.56
C ARG A 424 17.04 -0.95 -14.05
N VAL A 425 16.77 -1.16 -15.33
CA VAL A 425 15.39 -1.42 -15.75
C VAL A 425 14.94 -2.83 -15.34
N THR A 426 15.81 -3.83 -15.43
CA THR A 426 15.56 -5.18 -14.89
C THR A 426 15.39 -5.16 -13.36
N GLN A 427 16.10 -4.28 -12.65
CA GLN A 427 15.84 -3.98 -11.23
C GLN A 427 14.44 -3.37 -11.03
N ILE A 428 14.03 -2.34 -11.78
CA ILE A 428 12.71 -1.69 -11.67
C ILE A 428 11.57 -2.70 -11.91
N ALA A 429 11.67 -3.52 -12.96
CA ALA A 429 10.68 -4.55 -13.26
C ALA A 429 10.59 -5.59 -12.13
N THR A 430 11.73 -5.99 -11.56
CA THR A 430 11.80 -6.98 -10.46
C THR A 430 11.34 -6.41 -9.12
N GLU A 431 11.57 -5.12 -8.85
CA GLU A 431 11.12 -4.40 -7.65
C GLU A 431 9.61 -4.16 -7.64
N ASN A 432 9.03 -3.85 -8.80
CA ASN A 432 7.60 -3.60 -8.97
C ASN A 432 6.81 -4.85 -9.41
N LYS A 433 7.48 -6.01 -9.54
CA LYS A 433 6.94 -7.32 -9.97
C LYS A 433 6.38 -7.37 -11.40
N LEU A 434 6.71 -6.41 -12.26
CA LEU A 434 6.22 -6.33 -13.63
C LEU A 434 6.81 -7.50 -14.45
N PRO A 435 6.03 -8.24 -15.25
CA PRO A 435 6.55 -9.15 -16.26
C PRO A 435 7.47 -8.43 -17.26
N LEU A 436 8.37 -9.14 -17.92
CA LEU A 436 9.51 -8.55 -18.65
C LEU A 436 9.64 -9.18 -20.04
N ILE A 437 9.26 -8.48 -21.10
CA ILE A 437 9.63 -8.86 -22.46
C ILE A 437 10.87 -8.12 -22.91
N GLY A 438 11.94 -8.87 -23.18
CA GLY A 438 13.11 -8.40 -23.91
C GLY A 438 12.91 -8.65 -25.40
N LEU A 439 12.93 -7.58 -26.21
CA LEU A 439 13.19 -7.74 -27.64
C LEU A 439 14.72 -7.89 -27.81
N VAL A 440 15.21 -8.91 -28.52
CA VAL A 440 16.62 -9.30 -28.51
C VAL A 440 17.22 -9.23 -29.91
N GLN A 441 18.16 -8.31 -30.08
CA GLN A 441 19.00 -8.14 -31.27
C GLN A 441 20.27 -7.41 -30.83
N ALA A 442 21.37 -8.12 -30.59
CA ALA A 442 22.63 -7.57 -30.06
C ALA A 442 23.87 -8.35 -30.54
N ALA A 443 24.80 -7.65 -31.20
CA ALA A 443 26.06 -8.21 -31.67
C ALA A 443 27.03 -8.63 -30.55
N GLY A 444 26.85 -8.17 -29.31
CA GLY A 444 27.64 -8.57 -28.14
C GLY A 444 28.17 -7.37 -27.35
N ALA A 445 29.34 -7.51 -26.70
CA ALA A 445 29.99 -6.42 -25.97
C ALA A 445 30.83 -5.51 -26.89
N TYR A 446 30.86 -4.20 -26.60
CA TYR A 446 31.77 -3.27 -27.29
C TYR A 446 33.22 -3.54 -26.88
N LEU A 447 33.98 -4.20 -27.75
CA LEU A 447 35.31 -4.75 -27.45
C LEU A 447 36.31 -3.74 -26.85
N PRO A 448 36.41 -2.47 -27.30
CA PRO A 448 37.29 -1.48 -26.67
C PRO A 448 36.96 -1.16 -25.20
N GLN A 449 35.72 -1.40 -24.75
CA GLN A 449 35.28 -1.20 -23.36
C GLN A 449 35.09 -2.53 -22.59
N GLN A 450 35.49 -3.67 -23.15
CA GLN A 450 35.15 -5.02 -22.64
C GLN A 450 35.32 -5.20 -21.13
N PHE A 451 36.40 -4.67 -20.54
CA PHE A 451 36.71 -4.86 -19.12
C PHE A 451 35.68 -4.19 -18.18
N ARG A 452 35.11 -3.06 -18.61
CA ARG A 452 34.05 -2.33 -17.87
C ARG A 452 32.68 -2.98 -18.03
N VAL A 453 32.48 -3.68 -19.15
CA VAL A 453 31.22 -4.33 -19.53
C VAL A 453 31.10 -5.72 -18.89
N PHE A 454 32.13 -6.56 -19.01
CA PHE A 454 32.09 -8.00 -18.68
C PHE A 454 31.55 -8.31 -17.26
N HIS A 455 32.17 -7.75 -16.22
CA HIS A 455 31.77 -8.03 -14.83
C HIS A 455 30.37 -7.50 -14.50
N ARG A 456 29.95 -6.37 -15.08
CA ARG A 456 28.60 -5.80 -14.87
C ARG A 456 27.52 -6.54 -15.66
N ALA A 457 27.85 -7.10 -16.82
CA ALA A 457 26.94 -7.95 -17.59
C ALA A 457 26.62 -9.26 -16.84
N GLY A 458 27.57 -9.79 -16.05
CA GLY A 458 27.33 -10.96 -15.19
C GLY A 458 26.19 -10.79 -14.18
N GLU A 459 25.92 -9.56 -13.74
CA GLU A 459 24.82 -9.24 -12.82
C GLU A 459 23.43 -9.36 -13.47
N MET A 460 23.32 -9.07 -14.77
CA MET A 460 22.09 -9.19 -15.54
C MET A 460 21.57 -10.64 -15.55
N PHE A 461 22.44 -11.61 -15.85
CA PHE A 461 22.10 -13.04 -15.87
C PHE A 461 21.70 -13.53 -14.48
N ARG A 462 22.46 -13.15 -13.45
CA ARG A 462 22.21 -13.46 -12.05
C ARG A 462 20.81 -13.01 -11.60
N ASP A 463 20.43 -11.78 -11.95
CA ASP A 463 19.17 -11.21 -11.49
C ASP A 463 17.96 -11.64 -12.35
N LEU A 464 18.15 -11.96 -13.63
CA LEU A 464 17.15 -12.66 -14.45
C LEU A 464 16.82 -14.05 -13.86
N SER A 465 17.82 -14.84 -13.49
CA SER A 465 17.61 -16.14 -12.82
C SER A 465 16.90 -16.00 -11.47
N ARG A 466 17.28 -15.01 -10.65
CA ARG A 466 16.62 -14.72 -9.35
C ARG A 466 15.19 -14.22 -9.50
N ARG A 467 14.88 -13.57 -10.62
CA ARG A 467 13.56 -13.05 -10.96
C ARG A 467 12.61 -14.20 -11.35
N SER A 468 13.08 -15.12 -12.19
CA SER A 468 12.41 -16.41 -12.48
C SER A 468 12.14 -17.21 -11.20
N GLN A 469 13.15 -17.37 -10.33
CA GLN A 469 13.02 -18.03 -9.01
C GLN A 469 11.93 -17.41 -8.12
N ARG A 470 11.63 -16.12 -8.29
CA ARG A 470 10.58 -15.39 -7.54
C ARG A 470 9.19 -15.45 -8.21
N GLY A 471 9.05 -16.20 -9.31
CA GLY A 471 7.81 -16.35 -10.06
C GLY A 471 7.40 -15.10 -10.82
N ILE A 472 8.37 -14.26 -11.25
CA ILE A 472 8.10 -13.02 -11.98
C ILE A 472 8.51 -13.23 -13.46
N PRO A 473 7.56 -13.51 -14.36
CA PRO A 473 7.85 -14.12 -15.67
C PRO A 473 8.56 -13.19 -16.66
N SER A 474 9.40 -13.77 -17.51
CA SER A 474 10.30 -13.07 -18.43
C SER A 474 10.30 -13.77 -19.80
N CYS A 475 10.22 -13.02 -20.90
CA CYS A 475 10.19 -13.57 -22.25
C CYS A 475 11.23 -12.87 -23.15
N SER A 476 11.93 -13.63 -24.00
CA SER A 476 12.82 -13.09 -25.02
C SER A 476 12.28 -13.29 -26.43
N VAL A 477 12.07 -12.20 -27.17
CA VAL A 477 11.69 -12.21 -28.59
C VAL A 477 12.92 -11.88 -29.43
N VAL A 478 13.51 -12.89 -30.06
CA VAL A 478 14.76 -12.78 -30.82
C VAL A 478 14.46 -12.40 -32.27
N PHE A 479 14.85 -11.19 -32.66
CA PHE A 479 14.67 -10.63 -34.03
C PHE A 479 15.96 -10.68 -34.86
N GLY A 480 17.09 -11.08 -34.27
CA GLY A 480 18.38 -11.02 -34.93
C GLY A 480 19.45 -11.81 -34.21
N SER A 481 20.70 -11.38 -34.37
CA SER A 481 21.82 -12.01 -33.68
C SER A 481 21.79 -11.76 -32.16
N SER A 482 22.17 -12.75 -31.36
CA SER A 482 22.44 -12.62 -29.92
C SER A 482 23.64 -13.48 -29.54
N THR A 483 24.81 -12.85 -29.39
CA THR A 483 26.10 -13.57 -29.39
C THR A 483 26.80 -13.57 -28.03
N ALA A 484 27.57 -14.62 -27.76
CA ALA A 484 28.37 -14.79 -26.55
C ALA A 484 27.53 -14.58 -25.28
N GLY A 485 27.82 -13.54 -24.49
CA GLY A 485 27.01 -13.18 -23.32
C GLY A 485 25.54 -12.90 -23.65
N GLY A 486 25.24 -12.39 -24.84
CA GLY A 486 23.87 -12.15 -25.31
C GLY A 486 23.00 -13.40 -25.37
N ALA A 487 23.60 -14.57 -25.66
CA ALA A 487 22.86 -15.83 -25.78
C ALA A 487 22.19 -16.26 -24.46
N TYR A 488 22.70 -15.80 -23.31
CA TYR A 488 22.08 -16.05 -22.00
C TYR A 488 20.84 -15.19 -21.70
N LEU A 489 20.47 -14.21 -22.55
CA LEU A 489 19.18 -13.52 -22.42
C LEU A 489 18.00 -14.44 -22.76
N PRO A 490 17.90 -15.03 -23.97
CA PRO A 490 16.90 -16.06 -24.23
C PRO A 490 17.14 -17.31 -23.36
N GLY A 491 18.39 -17.75 -23.20
CA GLY A 491 18.72 -18.95 -22.41
C GLY A 491 18.46 -18.88 -20.89
N LEU A 492 18.03 -17.73 -20.36
CA LEU A 492 17.57 -17.57 -18.97
C LEU A 492 16.19 -16.89 -18.88
N SER A 493 15.48 -16.76 -20.01
CA SER A 493 14.08 -16.32 -20.03
C SER A 493 13.15 -17.50 -19.72
N ASP A 494 11.98 -17.22 -19.15
CA ASP A 494 10.95 -18.22 -18.85
C ASP A 494 10.15 -18.64 -20.12
N TYR A 495 10.32 -17.92 -21.22
CA TYR A 495 9.74 -18.20 -22.55
C TYR A 495 10.53 -17.51 -23.66
N THR A 496 10.53 -18.08 -24.86
CA THR A 496 11.33 -17.60 -25.99
C THR A 496 10.60 -17.68 -27.33
N ILE A 497 10.80 -16.66 -28.18
CA ILE A 497 10.20 -16.56 -29.52
C ILE A 497 11.30 -16.16 -30.50
N PHE A 498 11.55 -16.97 -31.53
CA PHE A 498 12.62 -16.76 -32.50
C PHE A 498 12.04 -16.46 -33.90
N VAL A 499 12.44 -15.35 -34.54
CA VAL A 499 12.06 -15.05 -35.93
C VAL A 499 12.84 -15.95 -36.90
N LYS A 500 12.12 -16.71 -37.74
CA LYS A 500 12.69 -17.65 -38.71
C LYS A 500 13.62 -16.96 -39.71
N LYS A 501 14.82 -17.52 -39.96
CA LYS A 501 15.86 -16.95 -40.84
C LYS A 501 16.38 -15.55 -40.45
N GLN A 502 16.15 -15.10 -39.22
CA GLN A 502 16.70 -13.84 -38.69
C GLN A 502 17.31 -14.02 -37.30
N ALA A 503 16.64 -14.75 -36.40
CA ALA A 503 17.13 -15.05 -35.06
C ALA A 503 18.33 -16.00 -35.10
N GLN A 504 19.46 -15.56 -34.56
CA GLN A 504 20.74 -16.29 -34.57
C GLN A 504 21.42 -16.21 -33.20
N VAL A 505 21.44 -17.31 -32.46
CA VAL A 505 21.91 -17.33 -31.05
C VAL A 505 23.07 -18.31 -30.89
N PHE A 506 24.19 -17.85 -30.33
CA PHE A 506 25.35 -18.72 -30.12
C PHE A 506 26.36 -18.14 -29.12
N LEU A 507 27.04 -19.01 -28.36
CA LEU A 507 28.13 -18.61 -27.45
C LEU A 507 29.39 -18.15 -28.20
N GLY A 508 29.59 -18.63 -29.42
CA GLY A 508 30.61 -18.12 -30.35
C GLY A 508 30.07 -18.19 -31.77
N GLY A 509 30.10 -17.08 -32.50
CA GLY A 509 29.63 -17.05 -33.89
C GLY A 509 30.60 -17.75 -34.85
N PRO A 510 30.21 -17.93 -36.13
CA PRO A 510 31.03 -18.61 -37.13
C PRO A 510 32.50 -18.15 -37.22
N PRO A 511 32.85 -16.84 -37.09
CA PRO A 511 34.25 -16.43 -37.07
C PRO A 511 35.03 -16.97 -35.87
N LEU A 512 34.40 -17.07 -34.69
CA LEU A 512 35.04 -17.58 -33.48
C LEU A 512 35.15 -19.10 -33.49
N VAL A 513 34.11 -19.80 -33.96
CA VAL A 513 34.14 -21.26 -34.17
C VAL A 513 35.28 -21.62 -35.12
N LYS A 514 35.37 -20.95 -36.27
CA LYS A 514 36.46 -21.15 -37.25
C LYS A 514 37.85 -20.87 -36.67
N MET A 515 38.01 -19.83 -35.87
CA MET A 515 39.29 -19.50 -35.23
C MET A 515 39.67 -20.47 -34.09
N ALA A 516 38.71 -21.05 -33.39
CA ALA A 516 38.95 -21.94 -32.25
C ALA A 516 39.08 -23.42 -32.62
N THR A 517 38.44 -23.86 -33.71
CA THR A 517 38.31 -25.29 -34.08
C THR A 517 38.73 -25.60 -35.52
N GLY A 518 38.80 -24.59 -36.40
CA GLY A 518 38.95 -24.76 -37.84
C GLY A 518 37.64 -25.04 -38.60
N GLU A 519 36.54 -25.32 -37.90
CA GLU A 519 35.24 -25.63 -38.52
C GLU A 519 34.66 -24.43 -39.29
N VAL A 520 34.06 -24.69 -40.46
CA VAL A 520 33.40 -23.69 -41.29
C VAL A 520 31.92 -24.04 -41.41
N VAL A 521 31.12 -23.39 -40.57
CA VAL A 521 29.66 -23.53 -40.47
C VAL A 521 29.01 -22.15 -40.65
N ASP A 522 27.78 -22.09 -41.19
CA ASP A 522 27.02 -20.84 -41.30
C ASP A 522 26.23 -20.52 -40.03
N ALA A 523 25.68 -19.30 -39.94
CA ALA A 523 25.01 -18.82 -38.73
C ALA A 523 23.61 -19.43 -38.49
N GLU A 524 22.90 -19.89 -39.52
CA GLU A 524 21.58 -20.51 -39.38
C GLU A 524 21.73 -21.99 -38.97
N THR A 525 22.71 -22.70 -39.53
CA THR A 525 23.06 -24.07 -39.12
C THR A 525 23.64 -24.10 -37.70
N LEU A 526 24.46 -23.12 -37.31
CA LEU A 526 25.09 -23.05 -35.98
C LEU A 526 24.14 -22.59 -34.85
N GLY A 527 23.15 -21.75 -35.15
CA GLY A 527 22.35 -21.07 -34.12
C GLY A 527 21.03 -20.46 -34.60
N GLY A 528 20.50 -20.90 -35.75
CA GLY A 528 19.26 -20.39 -36.32
C GLY A 528 18.01 -20.83 -35.56
N ALA A 529 16.88 -20.17 -35.86
CA ALA A 529 15.59 -20.41 -35.22
C ALA A 529 15.12 -21.89 -35.34
N ASP A 530 15.27 -22.49 -36.53
CA ASP A 530 14.84 -23.86 -36.78
C ASP A 530 15.67 -24.88 -35.98
N MET A 531 16.97 -24.65 -35.85
CA MET A 531 17.89 -25.50 -35.09
C MET A 531 17.57 -25.43 -33.58
N HIS A 532 17.37 -24.22 -33.05
CA HIS A 532 17.04 -24.06 -31.63
C HIS A 532 15.66 -24.56 -31.23
N ALA A 533 14.68 -24.56 -32.14
CA ALA A 533 13.35 -25.10 -31.88
C ALA A 533 13.27 -26.63 -32.02
N THR A 534 14.06 -27.23 -32.91
CA THR A 534 13.96 -28.68 -33.24
C THR A 534 15.05 -29.55 -32.64
N VAL A 535 16.23 -29.00 -32.33
CA VAL A 535 17.39 -29.75 -31.84
C VAL A 535 17.71 -29.44 -30.38
N THR A 536 17.84 -28.16 -30.00
CA THR A 536 18.28 -27.81 -28.62
C THR A 536 17.15 -27.51 -27.65
N GLY A 537 15.93 -27.24 -28.12
CA GLY A 537 14.83 -26.77 -27.27
C GLY A 537 15.08 -25.41 -26.62
N LEU A 538 15.85 -24.52 -27.27
CA LEU A 538 16.10 -23.16 -26.79
C LEU A 538 15.05 -22.15 -27.30
N ALA A 539 14.24 -22.54 -28.29
CA ALA A 539 13.18 -21.72 -28.86
C ALA A 539 11.81 -22.39 -28.63
N ASP A 540 11.02 -21.87 -27.68
CA ASP A 540 9.66 -22.38 -27.40
C ASP A 540 8.69 -22.12 -28.55
N GLN A 541 8.95 -21.07 -29.34
CA GLN A 541 8.20 -20.71 -30.54
C GLN A 541 9.11 -20.21 -31.67
N ILE A 542 8.86 -20.68 -32.89
CA ILE A 542 9.30 -20.02 -34.13
C ILE A 542 8.19 -19.05 -34.57
N ALA A 543 8.55 -17.82 -34.93
CA ALA A 543 7.68 -16.87 -35.62
C ALA A 543 8.06 -16.76 -37.10
N PHE A 544 7.07 -16.55 -37.98
CA PHE A 544 7.31 -16.47 -39.43
C PHE A 544 7.98 -15.15 -39.86
N ASP A 545 7.61 -14.05 -39.20
CA ASP A 545 8.14 -12.70 -39.41
C ASP A 545 8.09 -11.90 -38.08
N GLU A 546 8.44 -10.62 -38.12
CA GLU A 546 8.44 -9.74 -36.94
C GLU A 546 7.02 -9.46 -36.40
N PHE A 547 6.00 -9.44 -37.27
CA PHE A 547 4.61 -9.20 -36.87
C PHE A 547 4.02 -10.41 -36.14
N ASP A 548 4.30 -11.63 -36.63
CA ASP A 548 3.93 -12.88 -35.95
C ASP A 548 4.71 -13.04 -34.63
N ALA A 549 5.96 -12.58 -34.55
CA ALA A 549 6.72 -12.58 -33.31
C ALA A 549 6.09 -11.68 -32.24
N ILE A 550 5.73 -10.45 -32.62
CA ILE A 550 5.00 -9.50 -31.75
C ILE A 550 3.61 -10.07 -31.38
N ARG A 551 2.89 -10.67 -32.34
CA ARG A 551 1.59 -11.34 -32.09
C ARG A 551 1.71 -12.51 -31.12
N LYS A 552 2.77 -13.32 -31.21
CA LYS A 552 3.04 -14.45 -30.29
C LYS A 552 3.48 -13.98 -28.92
N ALA A 553 4.28 -12.92 -28.83
CA ALA A 553 4.55 -12.23 -27.56
C ALA A 553 3.22 -11.73 -26.95
N ARG A 554 2.33 -11.19 -27.79
CA ARG A 554 1.01 -10.74 -27.36
C ARG A 554 0.09 -11.87 -26.84
N LEU A 555 0.23 -13.10 -27.35
CA LEU A 555 -0.46 -14.27 -26.79
C LEU A 555 0.19 -14.78 -25.48
N TRP A 556 1.51 -14.69 -25.33
CA TRP A 556 2.20 -15.14 -24.12
C TRP A 556 1.72 -14.39 -22.87
N VAL A 557 1.68 -13.06 -22.90
CA VAL A 557 1.17 -12.27 -21.77
C VAL A 557 -0.30 -12.54 -21.46
N GLN A 558 -1.14 -12.78 -22.47
CA GLN A 558 -2.55 -13.13 -22.26
C GLN A 558 -2.71 -14.47 -21.50
N SER A 559 -1.68 -15.33 -21.46
CA SER A 559 -1.66 -16.53 -20.62
C SER A 559 -1.20 -16.28 -19.17
N LEU A 560 -0.61 -15.13 -18.87
CA LEU A 560 -0.15 -14.78 -17.53
C LEU A 560 -1.33 -14.40 -16.62
N LYS A 561 -1.19 -14.69 -15.32
CA LYS A 561 -2.20 -14.32 -14.34
C LYS A 561 -2.28 -12.78 -14.22
N PRO A 562 -3.47 -12.17 -14.37
CA PRO A 562 -3.63 -10.72 -14.21
C PRO A 562 -3.09 -10.25 -12.86
N GLN A 563 -2.27 -9.21 -12.87
CA GLN A 563 -1.81 -8.62 -11.61
C GLN A 563 -2.87 -7.66 -11.07
N ASN A 564 -3.37 -7.94 -9.86
CA ASN A 564 -4.18 -7.01 -9.09
C ASN A 564 -3.29 -5.86 -8.57
N LEU A 565 -2.94 -4.95 -9.48
CA LEU A 565 -2.19 -3.72 -9.20
C LEU A 565 -3.04 -2.69 -8.43
N TYR A 566 -4.36 -2.87 -8.42
CA TYR A 566 -5.29 -2.04 -7.67
C TYR A 566 -5.29 -2.41 -6.19
N SER A 567 -4.81 -1.46 -5.37
CA SER A 567 -5.19 -1.37 -3.97
C SER A 567 -6.72 -1.20 -3.85
N SER A 568 -7.35 -1.89 -2.90
CA SER A 568 -8.76 -1.73 -2.57
C SER A 568 -9.15 -0.30 -2.11
N PHE A 569 -8.14 0.54 -1.87
CA PHE A 569 -8.29 1.93 -1.39
C PHE A 569 -8.09 2.97 -2.50
N CYS A 570 -8.34 2.62 -3.78
CA CYS A 570 -8.26 3.58 -4.87
C CYS A 570 -9.57 4.38 -4.98
N ALA A 571 -9.51 5.70 -4.77
CA ALA A 571 -10.65 6.59 -4.99
C ALA A 571 -10.92 6.77 -6.50
N GLN A 572 -12.08 7.34 -6.86
CA GLN A 572 -12.27 7.81 -8.24
C GLN A 572 -11.32 8.98 -8.50
N PRO A 573 -10.50 8.93 -9.57
CA PRO A 573 -9.55 10.00 -9.87
C PRO A 573 -10.30 11.29 -10.23
N LEU A 574 -9.87 12.42 -9.65
CA LEU A 574 -10.42 13.74 -9.93
C LEU A 574 -9.29 14.66 -10.39
N GLU A 575 -9.52 15.46 -11.43
CA GLU A 575 -8.50 16.40 -11.92
C GLU A 575 -8.18 17.49 -10.86
N PRO A 576 -6.93 18.00 -10.81
CA PRO A 576 -6.60 19.16 -9.99
C PRO A 576 -7.39 20.41 -10.40
N ARG A 577 -7.72 21.29 -9.44
CA ARG A 577 -8.49 22.54 -9.70
C ARG A 577 -7.71 23.62 -10.45
N TYR A 578 -6.41 23.41 -10.63
CA TYR A 578 -5.46 24.37 -11.20
C TYR A 578 -4.64 23.67 -12.29
N PRO A 579 -4.47 24.29 -13.47
CA PRO A 579 -3.84 23.62 -14.61
C PRO A 579 -2.34 23.38 -14.38
N ALA A 580 -1.84 22.25 -14.88
CA ALA A 580 -0.42 21.87 -14.73
C ALA A 580 0.54 22.87 -15.42
N GLU A 581 0.10 23.61 -16.43
CA GLU A 581 0.88 24.66 -17.12
C GLU A 581 1.31 25.83 -16.19
N ASP A 582 0.62 26.02 -15.07
CA ASP A 582 1.00 26.99 -14.04
C ASP A 582 2.33 26.63 -13.36
N LEU A 583 2.74 25.35 -13.37
CA LEU A 583 3.97 24.91 -12.73
C LEU A 583 5.22 25.59 -13.32
N LEU A 584 5.18 25.95 -14.60
CA LEU A 584 6.22 26.74 -15.27
C LEU A 584 6.26 28.21 -14.81
N ALA A 585 5.16 28.75 -14.30
CA ALA A 585 5.14 30.08 -13.70
C ALA A 585 5.63 30.05 -12.23
N LEU A 586 5.34 28.97 -11.50
CA LEU A 586 5.67 28.78 -10.09
C LEU A 586 7.15 28.44 -9.86
N VAL A 587 7.68 27.43 -10.57
CA VAL A 587 9.06 26.96 -10.39
C VAL A 587 10.00 27.85 -11.21
N ASN A 588 10.98 28.48 -10.56
CA ASN A 588 11.95 29.32 -11.26
C ASN A 588 13.05 28.50 -11.95
N THR A 589 13.56 28.98 -13.08
CA THR A 589 14.77 28.38 -13.69
C THR A 589 16.06 28.75 -12.95
N ASP A 590 16.07 29.83 -12.15
CA ASP A 590 17.12 30.11 -11.16
C ASP A 590 16.81 29.41 -9.83
N ILE A 591 17.49 28.28 -9.59
CA ILE A 591 17.42 27.45 -8.38
C ILE A 591 17.74 28.17 -7.06
N ARG A 592 18.26 29.41 -7.11
CA ARG A 592 18.55 30.24 -5.92
C ARG A 592 17.30 30.97 -5.41
N LYS A 593 16.28 31.15 -6.26
CA LYS A 593 15.02 31.81 -5.88
C LYS A 593 14.07 30.79 -5.25
N PRO A 594 13.55 31.03 -4.03
CA PRO A 594 12.57 30.14 -3.42
C PRO A 594 11.21 30.24 -4.15
N PHE A 595 10.45 29.15 -4.12
CA PHE A 595 9.07 29.08 -4.62
C PHE A 595 8.18 28.35 -3.59
N ASP A 596 6.86 28.47 -3.71
CA ASP A 596 5.93 27.81 -2.80
C ASP A 596 5.66 26.36 -3.24
N MET A 597 6.10 25.38 -2.47
CA MET A 597 5.88 23.95 -2.75
C MET A 597 4.42 23.56 -2.56
N ALA A 598 3.64 24.28 -1.75
CA ALA A 598 2.21 24.00 -1.60
C ALA A 598 1.47 24.27 -2.90
N GLU A 599 1.76 25.40 -3.57
CA GLU A 599 1.18 25.77 -4.87
C GLU A 599 1.51 24.78 -5.98
N VAL A 600 2.69 24.16 -5.92
CA VAL A 600 3.08 23.04 -6.80
C VAL A 600 2.24 21.79 -6.50
N VAL A 601 2.09 21.42 -5.23
CA VAL A 601 1.29 20.24 -4.84
C VAL A 601 -0.18 20.39 -5.23
N LEU A 602 -0.78 21.58 -5.10
CA LEU A 602 -2.19 21.83 -5.50
C LEU A 602 -2.49 21.55 -6.99
N ARG A 603 -1.47 21.48 -7.85
CA ARG A 603 -1.55 21.22 -9.30
C ARG A 603 -1.22 19.78 -9.70
N ILE A 604 -0.90 18.94 -8.72
CA ILE A 604 -0.52 17.52 -8.89
C ILE A 604 -1.56 16.59 -8.23
N VAL A 605 -2.30 17.06 -7.23
CA VAL A 605 -3.20 16.25 -6.40
C VAL A 605 -4.67 16.42 -6.73
N ASP A 606 -5.42 15.34 -6.58
CA ASP A 606 -6.82 15.22 -6.97
C ASP A 606 -7.72 16.24 -6.27
N ASP A 607 -8.56 16.95 -7.04
CA ASP A 607 -9.43 18.04 -6.59
C ASP A 607 -8.71 19.13 -5.75
N SER A 608 -7.37 19.24 -5.88
CA SER A 608 -6.48 20.11 -5.09
C SER A 608 -6.64 19.96 -3.57
N ARG A 609 -6.86 18.72 -3.09
CA ARG A 609 -7.06 18.41 -1.67
C ARG A 609 -5.78 17.98 -0.97
N VAL A 610 -5.49 18.59 0.19
CA VAL A 610 -4.31 18.26 1.01
C VAL A 610 -4.60 18.36 2.51
N SER A 611 -4.23 17.32 3.26
CA SER A 611 -4.15 17.39 4.72
C SER A 611 -2.70 17.69 5.13
N VAL A 612 -2.41 18.88 5.67
CA VAL A 612 -1.04 19.31 6.01
C VAL A 612 -0.66 18.82 7.40
N PHE A 613 0.45 18.07 7.51
CA PHE A 613 1.00 17.65 8.79
C PHE A 613 1.76 18.79 9.46
N LYS A 614 1.51 18.99 10.77
CA LYS A 614 2.21 19.95 11.64
C LYS A 614 2.43 21.33 10.97
N PRO A 615 1.40 22.03 10.48
CA PRO A 615 1.57 23.28 9.71
C PRO A 615 2.33 24.39 10.46
N SER A 616 2.26 24.41 11.79
CA SER A 616 2.94 25.40 12.63
C SER A 616 4.39 25.07 12.99
N TYR A 617 4.85 23.82 12.78
CA TYR A 617 6.15 23.33 13.26
C TYR A 617 7.02 22.81 12.11
N GLY A 618 8.27 23.24 12.03
CA GLY A 618 9.18 22.96 10.90
C GLY A 618 8.60 23.47 9.58
N LYS A 619 8.72 24.76 9.29
CA LYS A 619 8.00 25.40 8.18
C LYS A 619 8.69 25.26 6.82
N ASN A 620 9.99 25.02 6.76
CA ASN A 620 10.70 24.86 5.48
C ASN A 620 10.44 23.50 4.79
N LEU A 621 9.78 22.56 5.47
CA LEU A 621 9.42 21.25 4.93
C LEU A 621 7.91 21.08 4.94
N LEU A 622 7.31 21.15 3.76
CA LEU A 622 5.92 20.77 3.56
C LEU A 622 5.82 19.24 3.69
N THR A 623 4.94 18.78 4.59
CA THR A 623 4.55 17.38 4.69
C THR A 623 3.03 17.32 4.69
N CYS A 624 2.46 16.51 3.82
CA CYS A 624 1.00 16.39 3.69
C CYS A 624 0.57 15.00 3.20
N TRP A 625 -0.70 14.67 3.43
CA TRP A 625 -1.38 13.56 2.78
C TRP A 625 -2.29 14.11 1.68
N ALA A 626 -2.28 13.42 0.54
CA ALA A 626 -3.05 13.76 -0.64
C ALA A 626 -3.45 12.48 -1.39
N GLU A 627 -4.20 12.63 -2.47
CA GLU A 627 -4.49 11.58 -3.44
C GLU A 627 -4.03 12.04 -4.83
N ILE A 628 -3.50 11.11 -5.64
CA ILE A 628 -3.04 11.34 -7.01
C ILE A 628 -3.58 10.21 -7.88
N HIS A 629 -4.43 10.52 -8.85
CA HIS A 629 -5.21 9.54 -9.64
C HIS A 629 -5.89 8.47 -8.75
N GLY A 630 -6.52 8.90 -7.66
CA GLY A 630 -7.15 8.03 -6.66
C GLY A 630 -6.21 7.27 -5.71
N PHE A 631 -4.89 7.29 -5.94
CA PHE A 631 -3.91 6.66 -5.04
C PHE A 631 -3.55 7.59 -3.89
N ARG A 632 -3.79 7.15 -2.65
CA ARG A 632 -3.44 7.90 -1.44
C ARG A 632 -1.92 7.92 -1.21
N VAL A 633 -1.36 9.12 -1.14
CA VAL A 633 0.09 9.38 -1.02
C VAL A 633 0.44 10.22 0.21
N GLY A 634 1.66 10.06 0.71
CA GLY A 634 2.32 10.99 1.63
C GLY A 634 3.39 11.77 0.89
N ILE A 635 3.26 13.10 0.85
CA ILE A 635 4.16 14.00 0.13
C ILE A 635 5.05 14.72 1.15
N SER A 636 6.35 14.81 0.84
CA SER A 636 7.35 15.56 1.60
C SER A 636 8.16 16.42 0.63
N GLY A 637 8.09 17.75 0.76
CA GLY A 637 8.66 18.70 -0.20
C GLY A 637 9.31 19.91 0.47
N ASN A 638 10.45 20.33 -0.07
CA ASN A 638 11.25 21.42 0.48
C ASN A 638 10.73 22.79 0.00
N GLN A 639 10.27 23.63 0.95
CA GLN A 639 9.92 25.04 0.74
C GLN A 639 11.17 25.93 0.62
N THR A 640 12.28 25.53 1.27
CA THR A 640 13.59 26.19 1.13
C THR A 640 14.69 25.13 0.99
N PRO A 641 15.87 25.47 0.44
CA PRO A 641 17.01 24.54 0.37
C PRO A 641 17.66 24.18 1.72
N VAL A 642 17.08 24.58 2.87
CA VAL A 642 17.66 24.41 4.21
C VAL A 642 16.65 23.76 5.14
N ILE A 643 16.98 22.57 5.63
CA ILE A 643 16.21 21.80 6.61
C ILE A 643 16.84 22.02 8.00
N HIS A 644 16.05 22.42 8.99
CA HIS A 644 16.46 22.74 10.36
C HIS A 644 16.20 21.61 11.37
N PRO A 645 16.71 21.71 12.62
CA PRO A 645 16.44 20.74 13.70
C PRO A 645 14.95 20.52 14.06
N ASP A 646 14.02 21.32 13.55
CA ASP A 646 12.58 21.13 13.71
C ASP A 646 11.89 20.58 12.47
N GLU A 647 12.31 20.95 11.25
CA GLU A 647 11.84 20.26 10.03
C GLU A 647 12.28 18.80 10.00
N ALA A 648 13.51 18.55 10.46
CA ALA A 648 13.96 17.29 11.01
C ALA A 648 12.85 16.57 11.78
N SER A 649 12.53 17.12 12.96
CA SER A 649 11.58 16.59 13.95
C SER A 649 10.11 16.63 13.49
N LYS A 650 9.87 16.94 12.21
CA LYS A 650 8.59 16.96 11.53
C LYS A 650 8.52 15.89 10.45
N ALA A 651 9.49 15.88 9.52
CA ALA A 651 9.69 14.82 8.51
C ALA A 651 9.64 13.44 9.16
N LEU A 652 10.24 13.40 10.34
CA LEU A 652 10.32 12.26 11.19
C LEU A 652 9.62 12.65 12.51
N SER A 653 8.42 12.13 12.66
CA SER A 653 7.80 11.89 13.96
C SER A 653 7.22 10.50 13.86
N SER A 654 8.05 9.47 14.01
CA SER A 654 9.41 9.34 14.61
C SER A 654 10.64 10.08 13.99
N SER A 655 11.38 11.01 14.71
CA SER A 655 12.82 11.52 14.65
C SER A 655 13.47 12.80 13.91
N GLY A 656 14.41 12.81 12.88
CA GLY A 656 14.82 14.06 12.10
C GLY A 656 16.13 14.21 11.20
N PHE A 657 16.51 15.40 10.61
CA PHE A 657 17.87 15.97 10.14
C PHE A 657 17.75 17.45 9.57
N VAL A 658 18.70 18.44 9.45
CA VAL A 658 20.04 18.64 8.76
C VAL A 658 20.90 19.84 9.32
N ILE A 659 22.25 19.85 9.15
CA ILE A 659 23.31 20.76 9.72
C ILE A 659 23.36 22.24 9.24
N LYS A 660 23.58 23.21 10.17
CA LYS A 660 24.41 24.44 9.98
C LYS A 660 24.66 25.26 11.28
N GLY A 661 25.93 25.44 11.67
CA GLY A 661 26.36 26.37 12.73
C GLY A 661 26.28 25.84 14.17
N SER A 662 27.04 26.43 15.10
CA SER A 662 27.21 25.92 16.47
C SER A 662 25.93 25.85 17.30
N LYS A 663 24.91 26.65 16.97
CA LYS A 663 23.57 26.56 17.57
C LYS A 663 22.84 25.27 17.15
N ALA A 664 22.82 24.96 15.86
CA ALA A 664 22.19 23.74 15.36
C ALA A 664 22.90 22.47 15.87
N GLU A 665 24.23 22.50 15.97
CA GLU A 665 24.99 21.40 16.59
C GLU A 665 24.59 21.16 18.05
N ARG A 666 24.43 22.24 18.84
CA ARG A 666 23.93 22.17 20.22
C ARG A 666 22.46 21.72 20.31
N GLU A 667 21.66 22.00 19.29
CA GLU A 667 20.28 21.49 19.11
C GLU A 667 20.23 20.02 18.62
N ALA A 668 21.37 19.31 18.76
CA ALA A 668 21.57 17.87 18.53
C ALA A 668 21.31 17.44 17.08
N ILE A 669 21.61 18.29 16.10
CA ILE A 669 21.23 18.08 14.70
C ILE A 669 21.78 16.80 14.08
N ILE A 670 23.03 16.44 14.36
CA ILE A 670 23.64 15.18 13.91
C ILE A 670 22.87 13.98 14.49
N LYS A 671 22.62 13.96 15.81
CA LYS A 671 21.85 12.88 16.44
C LYS A 671 20.45 12.79 15.86
N LYS A 672 19.76 13.93 15.72
CA LYS A 672 18.43 13.99 15.12
C LYS A 672 18.42 13.29 13.78
N GLY A 673 19.52 13.32 13.00
CA GLY A 673 19.49 12.97 11.58
C GLY A 673 20.51 12.07 10.91
N ALA A 674 21.26 11.32 11.71
CA ALA A 674 21.34 9.89 11.41
C ALA A 674 19.94 9.24 11.27
N GLN A 675 18.89 9.78 11.92
CA GLN A 675 17.56 9.19 11.94
C GLN A 675 16.75 9.40 10.65
N PHE A 676 16.80 10.55 9.93
CA PHE A 676 16.03 10.70 8.64
C PHE A 676 16.58 9.80 7.53
N VAL A 677 17.90 9.74 7.43
CA VAL A 677 18.61 8.67 6.73
C VAL A 677 18.06 7.30 7.11
N ALA A 678 17.93 6.98 8.40
CA ALA A 678 17.43 5.68 8.85
C ALA A 678 15.94 5.43 8.53
N ALA A 679 15.01 6.38 8.75
CA ALA A 679 13.59 6.14 8.50
C ALA A 679 13.24 6.10 7.00
N VAL A 680 13.98 6.81 6.15
CA VAL A 680 13.89 6.62 4.69
C VAL A 680 14.42 5.23 4.31
N SER A 681 15.60 4.84 4.83
CA SER A 681 16.23 3.53 4.56
C SER A 681 15.42 2.32 5.03
N CYS A 682 14.72 2.45 6.16
CA CYS A 682 13.93 1.37 6.77
C CYS A 682 12.48 1.32 6.27
N SER A 683 12.05 2.27 5.43
CA SER A 683 10.68 2.31 4.92
C SER A 683 10.48 1.30 3.79
N GLN A 684 9.40 0.52 3.87
CA GLN A 684 9.06 -0.51 2.89
C GLN A 684 7.99 -0.06 1.88
N VAL A 685 7.48 1.17 2.00
CA VAL A 685 6.48 1.72 1.06
C VAL A 685 7.13 2.11 -0.27
N PRO A 686 6.42 2.06 -1.40
CA PRO A 686 6.92 2.60 -2.67
C PRO A 686 7.26 4.09 -2.54
N GLN A 687 8.51 4.45 -2.80
CA GLN A 687 9.00 5.83 -2.80
C GLN A 687 9.24 6.31 -4.22
N ILE A 688 8.82 7.54 -4.53
CA ILE A 688 9.05 8.24 -5.79
C ILE A 688 9.63 9.62 -5.47
N SER A 689 10.74 9.97 -6.11
CA SER A 689 11.45 11.23 -5.87
C SER A 689 11.48 12.09 -7.13
N VAL A 690 11.13 13.39 -7.02
CA VAL A 690 11.16 14.33 -8.15
C VAL A 690 11.97 15.57 -7.77
N ILE A 691 13.00 15.88 -8.56
CA ILE A 691 13.93 16.98 -8.31
C ILE A 691 13.54 18.20 -9.15
N LEU A 692 12.81 19.14 -8.53
CA LEU A 692 12.33 20.39 -9.17
C LEU A 692 13.38 21.52 -9.19
N GLY A 693 14.48 21.36 -8.44
CA GLY A 693 15.46 22.42 -8.18
C GLY A 693 16.78 21.84 -7.67
N SER A 694 17.30 22.36 -6.54
CA SER A 694 18.58 21.91 -5.98
C SER A 694 18.46 20.71 -5.03
N SER A 695 19.30 19.70 -5.26
CA SER A 695 19.45 18.47 -4.49
C SER A 695 20.92 18.30 -4.07
N TYR A 696 21.32 18.96 -2.99
CA TYR A 696 22.73 19.04 -2.57
C TYR A 696 23.05 18.25 -1.29
N GLY A 697 24.15 17.51 -1.34
CA GLY A 697 24.79 16.87 -0.19
C GLY A 697 23.86 16.00 0.64
N ALA A 698 23.91 16.13 1.97
CA ALA A 698 23.07 15.33 2.85
C ALA A 698 21.56 15.65 2.76
N GLY A 699 21.16 16.73 2.08
CA GLY A 699 19.76 16.99 1.72
C GLY A 699 19.23 16.00 0.68
N ASN A 700 20.08 15.56 -0.27
CA ASN A 700 19.76 14.47 -1.18
C ASN A 700 19.49 13.17 -0.39
N TYR A 701 20.32 12.87 0.60
CA TYR A 701 20.18 11.65 1.41
C TYR A 701 18.89 11.66 2.25
N ALA A 702 18.58 12.79 2.86
CA ALA A 702 17.35 13.00 3.63
C ALA A 702 16.07 12.84 2.78
N MET A 703 16.08 13.32 1.52
CA MET A 703 14.89 13.37 0.65
C MET A 703 14.80 12.18 -0.32
N CYS A 704 15.18 10.98 0.13
CA CYS A 704 15.27 9.76 -0.69
C CYS A 704 16.02 9.96 -2.02
N GLY A 705 17.30 10.29 -1.88
CA GLY A 705 18.29 10.32 -2.95
C GLY A 705 18.58 8.94 -3.54
N ARG A 706 19.31 8.88 -4.66
CA ARG A 706 19.53 7.66 -5.45
C ARG A 706 20.01 6.44 -4.63
N ALA A 707 20.86 6.66 -3.62
CA ALA A 707 21.39 5.62 -2.75
C ALA A 707 20.32 4.91 -1.88
N TYR A 708 19.16 5.53 -1.69
CA TYR A 708 18.04 5.03 -0.86
C TYR A 708 17.06 4.17 -1.67
N GLN A 709 17.38 3.88 -2.94
CA GLN A 709 16.64 2.98 -3.83
C GLN A 709 15.13 3.29 -3.98
N PRO A 710 14.73 4.56 -4.26
CA PRO A 710 13.36 4.84 -4.67
C PRO A 710 12.99 4.03 -5.92
N ARG A 711 11.70 3.70 -6.07
CA ARG A 711 11.19 2.97 -7.24
C ARG A 711 11.46 3.76 -8.52
N PHE A 712 11.14 5.06 -8.48
CA PHE A 712 11.34 6.00 -9.56
C PHE A 712 11.99 7.29 -9.05
N MET A 713 12.89 7.86 -9.86
CA MET A 713 13.56 9.14 -9.58
C MET A 713 13.66 9.96 -10.86
N PHE A 714 13.03 11.12 -10.88
CA PHE A 714 13.00 12.03 -12.02
C PHE A 714 13.57 13.41 -11.65
N THR A 715 14.03 14.16 -12.64
CA THR A 715 14.46 15.55 -12.50
C THR A 715 13.70 16.45 -13.47
N TRP A 716 13.54 17.72 -13.10
CA TRP A 716 13.23 18.77 -14.06
C TRP A 716 14.51 19.21 -14.80
N PRO A 717 14.43 19.78 -16.01
CA PRO A 717 15.60 20.27 -16.74
C PRO A 717 16.36 21.41 -16.02
N SER A 718 15.67 22.16 -15.15
CA SER A 718 16.28 23.14 -14.22
C SER A 718 17.05 22.48 -13.06
N GLY A 719 16.79 21.20 -12.79
CA GLY A 719 17.31 20.48 -11.63
C GLY A 719 18.83 20.46 -11.55
N ARG A 720 19.35 20.43 -10.32
CA ARG A 720 20.77 20.29 -10.00
C ARG A 720 20.99 19.29 -8.89
N CYS A 721 21.93 18.37 -9.06
CA CYS A 721 22.30 17.40 -8.03
C CYS A 721 23.83 17.25 -7.92
N SER A 722 24.38 17.46 -6.71
CA SER A 722 25.83 17.35 -6.45
C SER A 722 26.12 17.23 -4.95
N VAL A 723 27.40 17.07 -4.57
CA VAL A 723 27.83 17.02 -3.16
C VAL A 723 27.59 18.36 -2.44
N ILE A 724 27.80 19.48 -3.11
CA ILE A 724 27.48 20.83 -2.63
C ILE A 724 27.39 21.80 -3.83
N GLY A 725 26.69 22.93 -3.68
CA GLY A 725 26.55 23.91 -4.76
C GLY A 725 27.91 24.47 -5.24
N PRO A 726 28.10 24.74 -6.55
CA PRO A 726 29.41 25.02 -7.14
C PRO A 726 30.12 26.23 -6.49
N ASP A 727 29.39 27.31 -6.23
CA ASP A 727 29.94 28.51 -5.57
C ASP A 727 30.44 28.22 -4.14
N GLN A 728 29.81 27.26 -3.43
CA GLN A 728 30.20 26.85 -2.08
C GLN A 728 31.44 25.94 -2.11
N LEU A 729 31.54 25.04 -3.09
CA LEU A 729 32.73 24.18 -3.26
C LEU A 729 33.95 25.01 -3.67
N ALA A 730 33.77 25.95 -4.60
CA ALA A 730 34.81 26.90 -5.00
C ALA A 730 35.30 27.75 -3.81
N GLY A 731 34.39 28.30 -3.00
CA GLY A 731 34.76 29.07 -1.80
C GLY A 731 35.48 28.25 -0.73
N VAL A 732 35.07 27.00 -0.51
CA VAL A 732 35.80 26.08 0.41
C VAL A 732 37.20 25.76 -0.12
N MET A 733 37.36 25.53 -1.42
CA MET A 733 38.67 25.32 -2.02
C MET A 733 39.58 26.54 -1.90
N ASP A 734 39.06 27.76 -2.10
CA ASP A 734 39.83 28.99 -1.91
C ASP A 734 40.32 29.15 -0.46
N ILE A 735 39.45 28.92 0.52
CA ILE A 735 39.79 28.98 1.95
C ILE A 735 40.86 27.94 2.31
N VAL A 736 40.72 26.70 1.82
CA VAL A 736 41.67 25.60 2.10
C VAL A 736 43.03 25.85 1.43
N GLN A 737 43.04 26.30 0.17
CA GLN A 737 44.29 26.57 -0.55
C GLN A 737 45.00 27.82 0.00
N SER A 738 44.27 28.90 0.26
CA SER A 738 44.79 30.10 0.94
C SER A 738 45.33 29.78 2.34
N GLY A 739 44.59 28.97 3.13
CA GLY A 739 45.04 28.53 4.46
C GLY A 739 46.27 27.61 4.41
N SER A 740 46.36 26.73 3.42
CA SER A 740 47.56 25.91 3.19
C SER A 740 48.75 26.75 2.72
N ALA A 741 48.52 27.78 1.90
CA ALA A 741 49.57 28.71 1.46
C ALA A 741 50.08 29.56 2.63
N ALA A 742 49.18 30.06 3.49
CA ALA A 742 49.54 30.78 4.71
C ALA A 742 50.40 29.92 5.66
N LYS A 743 50.02 28.66 5.89
CA LYS A 743 50.81 27.71 6.70
C LYS A 743 52.17 27.37 6.09
N LYS A 744 52.31 27.36 4.76
CA LYS A 744 53.61 27.14 4.08
C LYS A 744 54.50 28.38 4.02
N ASN A 745 53.93 29.59 4.05
CA ASN A 745 54.65 30.86 3.91
C ASN A 745 54.95 31.56 5.26
N LEU A 746 55.16 30.78 6.34
CA LEU A 746 55.51 31.30 7.66
C LEU A 746 56.67 32.32 7.58
N GLY A 747 56.36 33.59 7.86
CA GLY A 747 57.35 34.69 7.93
C GLY A 747 57.61 35.46 6.63
N LYS A 748 56.86 35.26 5.53
CA LYS A 748 56.97 36.13 4.33
C LYS A 748 55.62 36.72 3.92
N ALA A 749 55.66 37.99 3.50
CA ALA A 749 54.47 38.75 3.12
C ALA A 749 53.65 38.03 2.03
N ALA A 750 52.34 37.96 2.23
CA ALA A 750 51.44 37.26 1.31
C ALA A 750 51.43 37.95 -0.06
N LYS A 751 52.01 37.29 -1.08
CA LYS A 751 51.82 37.70 -2.47
C LYS A 751 50.34 37.60 -2.83
N ALA A 752 49.83 38.62 -3.52
CA ALA A 752 48.45 38.63 -3.99
C ALA A 752 48.14 37.37 -4.85
N PRO A 753 46.92 36.80 -4.75
CA PRO A 753 46.56 35.60 -5.51
C PRO A 753 46.66 35.87 -7.01
N SER A 754 47.39 35.00 -7.72
CA SER A 754 47.67 35.17 -9.15
C SER A 754 46.42 35.06 -10.01
N SER A 755 46.45 35.63 -11.21
CA SER A 755 45.39 35.46 -12.21
C SER A 755 45.11 33.98 -12.52
N SER A 756 46.16 33.17 -12.62
CA SER A 756 46.10 31.71 -12.80
C SER A 756 45.36 31.01 -11.65
N TYR A 757 45.58 31.42 -10.39
CA TYR A 757 44.87 30.87 -9.23
C TYR A 757 43.36 31.12 -9.31
N LYS A 758 42.95 32.37 -9.62
CA LYS A 758 41.53 32.71 -9.80
C LYS A 758 40.89 31.97 -10.99
N ALA A 759 41.61 31.84 -12.10
CA ALA A 759 41.16 31.06 -13.26
C ALA A 759 41.01 29.56 -12.92
N GLY A 760 41.90 28.99 -12.12
CA GLY A 760 41.79 27.60 -11.65
C GLY A 760 40.54 27.35 -10.81
N ILE A 761 40.18 28.28 -9.91
CA ILE A 761 38.96 28.19 -9.10
C ILE A 761 37.70 28.35 -9.97
N GLU A 762 37.69 29.28 -10.94
CA GLU A 762 36.54 29.47 -11.83
C GLU A 762 36.35 28.28 -12.79
N ASN A 763 37.42 27.74 -13.37
CA ASN A 763 37.38 26.51 -14.18
C ASN A 763 36.82 25.33 -13.35
N PHE A 764 37.20 25.23 -12.08
CA PHE A 764 36.65 24.22 -11.18
C PHE A 764 35.16 24.46 -10.88
N ARG A 765 34.75 25.71 -10.64
CA ARG A 765 33.35 26.11 -10.41
C ARG A 765 32.47 25.75 -11.61
N GLN A 766 32.95 26.02 -12.84
CA GLN A 766 32.27 25.66 -14.08
C GLN A 766 32.20 24.15 -14.30
N LYS A 767 33.25 23.41 -13.94
CA LYS A 767 33.23 21.95 -13.95
C LYS A 767 32.13 21.39 -13.03
N VAL A 768 32.06 21.86 -11.79
CA VAL A 768 31.04 21.42 -10.82
C VAL A 768 29.63 21.83 -11.27
N GLU A 769 29.45 23.01 -11.88
CA GLU A 769 28.16 23.38 -12.48
C GLU A 769 27.76 22.39 -13.58
N LYS A 770 28.64 22.07 -14.55
CA LYS A 770 28.34 21.07 -15.60
C LYS A 770 28.03 19.69 -15.02
N GLU A 771 28.86 19.19 -14.10
CA GLU A 771 28.65 17.89 -13.44
C GLU A 771 27.35 17.84 -12.62
N SER A 772 26.83 18.98 -12.17
CA SER A 772 25.57 19.06 -11.41
C SER A 772 24.29 19.11 -12.25
N GLN A 773 24.39 19.28 -13.59
CA GLN A 773 23.20 19.44 -14.46
C GLN A 773 22.35 18.16 -14.55
N ALA A 774 21.04 18.33 -14.72
CA ALA A 774 20.05 17.27 -14.96
C ALA A 774 20.50 16.26 -16.04
N TYR A 775 21.07 16.76 -17.15
CA TYR A 775 21.61 15.92 -18.22
C TYR A 775 22.74 15.00 -17.72
N TYR A 776 23.81 15.56 -17.12
CA TYR A 776 24.96 14.78 -16.65
C TYR A 776 24.61 13.77 -15.55
N THR A 777 23.64 14.11 -14.69
CA THR A 777 23.18 13.24 -13.60
C THR A 777 22.24 12.13 -14.09
N SER A 778 21.43 12.39 -15.13
CA SER A 778 20.65 11.36 -15.82
C SER A 778 21.54 10.38 -16.61
N VAL A 779 22.58 10.87 -17.28
CA VAL A 779 23.57 10.06 -18.02
C VAL A 779 24.26 9.03 -17.12
N ASN A 780 24.51 9.38 -15.86
CA ASN A 780 25.10 8.48 -14.86
C ASN A 780 24.08 7.57 -14.16
N PHE A 781 22.82 7.54 -14.61
CA PHE A 781 21.71 6.80 -14.00
C PHE A 781 21.46 7.18 -12.53
N TRP A 782 21.68 8.44 -12.16
CA TRP A 782 21.23 8.96 -10.86
C TRP A 782 19.72 9.28 -10.91
N MET A 783 19.24 9.78 -12.05
CA MET A 783 17.83 9.93 -12.39
C MET A 783 17.43 9.00 -13.57
N MET A 784 16.13 8.93 -13.86
CA MET A 784 15.52 8.12 -14.93
C MET A 784 14.99 8.96 -16.09
N GLY A 785 15.12 10.28 -16.02
CA GLY A 785 14.54 11.30 -16.89
C GLY A 785 14.64 12.64 -16.17
#